data_AF-A0A815INQ8-F1
#
_entry.id   AF-A0A815INQ8-F1
#
_cell.length_a   1.000
_cell.length_b   1.000
_cell.length_c   1.000
_cell.angle_alpha   90.00
_cell.angle_beta   90.00
_cell.angle_gamma   90.00
#
_symmetry.space_group_name_H-M   'P 1'
#
loop_
_entity.id
_entity.type
_entity.pdbx_description
1 polymer ?
#
loop_
_entity_poly.entity_id
_entity_poly.type
_entity_poly.pdbx_seq_one_letter_code
_entity_poly.pdbx_strand_id
1 'polypeptide(L)'
;MYNKKRNAATLSFNQPKLGSTPIWDSNGITSANRSIVGEYPCAIFVNTNNTIYVANRENNTIVMWQEEGSNPIKIIHGNFSNSASLFVTSNGDIYIDDGYDNGQVQKWIAETNTFATVMNVNSSCDSLFVNINSTLYCSMFDHHQVVKTSLNDTLMTSNRVAAGTGIEGSDSNQLAGPFGIFVDVNSDLYVTDCGNHRVQLFQLEESNGITVAGSTSLNPTITLVRPTGITLDAEKYLFIVDNNNHRIVGSGLTGFRCLVGCYGIGSQSNQLNKPFSLSFDHSGNMFITDQLNSRIQKFLLMKDSFALSFNQLKFCSTATWNPNGITTANQSIVGKNPLAIFVNTNNTIYAINQQNNTIIMWEEESVNPTKIIHDNFSNSASLFVTSKGDIYIDDGYGNGQVQRWIAGTTTFVTVMNVSSSCFGLFVDINDTLYCSMFNHDQVLKTSLNDSVMSSNRIIAGTGSPGPASNQLAGPGGIFVDMNLDLYVTDCRNDRVQLFLSEESNGITVAGSTSLNPTITLRCPNGITLDAEKYLFIVDSNNDRIVGSGVNGFRCLVGCYGWGSQSNQMNKPFSFSFDHFGNIFVTDQGNSRIQKFQYFEESCDSSLLVKSMYLSSLTPNSSIYFQDCSEFDSYYEEIQMNVNITGYYTFQVNSTMKTMYAYIYTNNFNPFNVSKNILSKNGDSRNQSQYQLTAVLEANMKYVFVVTTSASNVTGNVSIEVSGRSYIDFNSISYPSVIEIPYSSAVQSNYSSELNTSSQTYSRDCRKSNYYYQTIRMNVVETGYYALSSNSSMDTFGDIYKDDFNPMNPFENLLSQDYRACSSQDFKFIAYLYTGTTYILVVTTSSSNTTGNFSILTSGPDNITLDPYTRALTSCFIGQKCQFYKKSIGVTLDDILRDEIRPNMTVADQTVLMKINAATTMIMFVGGLINSLLSILTFQNKDLRQVGCGIYLLASSITSFLTISMFTVKF
;
A
#
# COMPACT_ATOMS: atom_id res chain seq x y z
N MET A 1 -28.20 -44.11 29.30
CA MET A 1 -26.79 -43.81 29.61
C MET A 1 -26.65 -42.30 29.66
N TYR A 2 -26.04 -41.80 30.74
CA TYR A 2 -26.17 -40.45 31.27
C TYR A 2 -25.71 -39.32 30.32
N ASN A 3 -26.64 -38.51 29.85
CA ASN A 3 -26.38 -37.12 29.44
C ASN A 3 -26.30 -36.25 30.70
N LYS A 4 -25.11 -36.13 31.30
CA LYS A 4 -24.85 -35.09 32.30
C LYS A 4 -24.66 -33.77 31.54
N LYS A 5 -25.65 -32.87 31.63
CA LYS A 5 -25.46 -31.44 31.38
C LYS A 5 -24.22 -31.00 32.15
N ARG A 6 -23.12 -30.65 31.46
CA ARG A 6 -22.01 -29.92 32.07
C ARG A 6 -22.55 -28.54 32.43
N ASN A 7 -22.78 -28.30 33.73
CA ASN A 7 -22.88 -26.93 34.23
C ASN A 7 -21.61 -26.19 33.78
N ALA A 8 -21.75 -24.96 33.28
CA ALA A 8 -20.60 -24.11 32.97
C ALA A 8 -19.72 -24.03 34.23
N ALA A 9 -18.49 -24.54 34.14
CA ALA A 9 -17.55 -24.46 35.25
C ALA A 9 -17.16 -22.99 35.41
N THR A 10 -17.39 -22.42 36.59
CA THR A 10 -17.01 -21.04 36.92
C THR A 10 -15.52 -20.96 37.21
N LEU A 11 -14.79 -20.16 36.42
CA LEU A 11 -13.39 -19.81 36.67
C LEU A 11 -13.29 -18.94 37.94
N SER A 12 -12.14 -18.99 38.63
CA SER A 12 -11.88 -18.17 39.82
C SER A 12 -11.10 -16.89 39.56
N PHE A 13 -10.55 -16.77 38.36
CA PHE A 13 -9.68 -15.70 37.90
C PHE A 13 -10.29 -15.04 36.67
N ASN A 14 -9.92 -13.78 36.41
CA ASN A 14 -10.38 -13.09 35.22
C ASN A 14 -9.57 -13.54 33.99
N GLN A 15 -10.29 -13.97 32.97
CA GLN A 15 -9.81 -14.07 31.60
C GLN A 15 -10.62 -13.10 30.75
N PRO A 16 -10.26 -11.80 30.73
CA PRO A 16 -10.90 -10.85 29.83
C PRO A 16 -10.73 -11.32 28.38
N LYS A 17 -11.64 -10.91 27.50
CA LYS A 17 -11.48 -11.09 26.05
C LYS A 17 -10.79 -9.85 25.51
N LEU A 18 -9.51 -9.94 25.17
CA LEU A 18 -8.67 -8.77 24.89
C LEU A 18 -8.40 -8.55 23.39
N GLY A 19 -8.67 -9.54 22.53
CA GLY A 19 -8.32 -9.45 21.11
C GLY A 19 -6.83 -9.65 20.87
N SER A 20 -6.44 -9.54 19.60
CA SER A 20 -5.04 -9.73 19.16
C SER A 20 -4.10 -8.56 19.47
N THR A 21 -4.64 -7.37 19.75
CA THR A 21 -3.87 -6.13 19.87
C THR A 21 -4.34 -5.23 21.03
N PRO A 22 -4.55 -5.76 22.25
CA PRO A 22 -4.98 -4.94 23.40
C PRO A 22 -3.92 -3.93 23.80
N ILE A 23 -4.34 -2.71 24.11
CA ILE A 23 -3.45 -1.62 24.49
C ILE A 23 -3.83 -1.15 25.89
N TRP A 24 -2.82 -0.89 26.72
CA TRP A 24 -2.98 -0.30 28.04
C TRP A 24 -2.38 1.11 28.07
N ASP A 25 -2.81 1.96 28.99
CA ASP A 25 -2.18 3.26 29.22
C ASP A 25 -0.66 3.10 29.37
N SER A 26 0.10 4.01 28.79
CA SER A 26 1.56 4.06 28.95
C SER A 26 2.00 4.31 30.39
N ASN A 27 1.18 4.97 31.21
CA ASN A 27 1.47 5.30 32.60
C ASN A 27 0.66 4.44 33.58
N GLY A 28 1.36 3.65 34.39
CA GLY A 28 0.74 2.85 35.44
C GLY A 28 0.44 3.68 36.69
N ILE A 29 -0.71 3.40 37.30
CA ILE A 29 -1.16 3.96 38.57
C ILE A 29 -0.65 3.05 39.68
N THR A 30 0.02 3.60 40.69
CA THR A 30 0.42 2.81 41.87
C THR A 30 -0.84 2.47 42.68
N SER A 31 -1.29 1.22 42.58
CA SER A 31 -2.48 0.71 43.29
C SER A 31 -2.19 0.40 44.75
N ALA A 32 -0.98 -0.07 45.05
CA ALA A 32 -0.51 -0.27 46.41
C ALA A 32 1.00 -0.01 46.50
N ASN A 33 1.45 0.62 47.57
CA ASN A 33 2.85 0.95 47.81
C ASN A 33 3.45 0.01 48.88
N ARG A 34 4.74 0.20 49.17
CA ARG A 34 5.48 -0.57 50.17
C ARG A 34 4.79 -0.66 51.54
N SER A 35 4.10 0.40 52.00
CA SER A 35 3.43 0.35 53.32
C SER A 35 2.25 -0.62 53.36
N ILE A 36 1.69 -0.98 52.21
CA ILE A 36 0.58 -1.94 52.09
C ILE A 36 1.12 -3.34 51.81
N VAL A 37 2.01 -3.50 50.83
CA VAL A 37 2.43 -4.81 50.31
C VAL A 37 3.79 -5.31 50.82
N GLY A 38 4.54 -4.49 51.58
CA GLY A 38 5.89 -4.81 52.06
C GLY A 38 6.97 -4.65 50.97
N GLU A 39 8.21 -4.99 51.32
CA GLU A 39 9.30 -5.15 50.34
C GLU A 39 9.12 -6.40 49.47
N TYR A 40 9.54 -6.29 48.19
CA TYR A 40 9.59 -7.39 47.22
C TYR A 40 8.26 -8.15 47.06
N PRO A 41 7.14 -7.50 46.69
CA PRO A 41 5.90 -8.20 46.41
C PRO A 41 6.08 -9.19 45.26
N CYS A 42 5.73 -10.46 45.49
CA CYS A 42 5.95 -11.55 44.52
C CYS A 42 4.65 -12.17 44.01
N ALA A 43 3.57 -12.11 44.78
CA ALA A 43 2.32 -12.78 44.45
C ALA A 43 1.16 -11.78 44.41
N ILE A 44 0.45 -11.76 43.29
CA ILE A 44 -0.80 -11.04 43.13
C ILE A 44 -1.84 -11.95 42.48
N PHE A 45 -3.07 -11.87 42.95
CA PHE A 45 -4.22 -12.53 42.33
C PHE A 45 -5.40 -11.56 42.34
N VAL A 46 -6.13 -11.51 41.23
CA VAL A 46 -7.37 -10.74 41.12
C VAL A 46 -8.50 -11.71 40.77
N ASN A 47 -9.48 -11.83 41.67
CA ASN A 47 -10.60 -12.74 41.48
C ASN A 47 -11.67 -12.15 40.55
N THR A 48 -12.69 -12.95 40.22
CA THR A 48 -13.82 -12.53 39.36
C THR A 48 -14.66 -11.37 39.90
N ASN A 49 -14.49 -11.00 41.17
CA ASN A 49 -15.15 -9.86 41.81
C ASN A 49 -14.21 -8.65 41.93
N ASN A 50 -13.10 -8.62 41.18
CA ASN A 50 -12.06 -7.58 41.20
C ASN A 50 -11.46 -7.31 42.60
N THR A 51 -11.52 -8.30 43.50
CA THR A 51 -10.80 -8.23 44.77
C THR A 51 -9.36 -8.63 44.54
N ILE A 52 -8.43 -7.80 44.99
CA ILE A 52 -7.00 -7.97 44.81
C ILE A 52 -6.43 -8.61 46.08
N TYR A 53 -5.62 -9.66 45.90
CA TYR A 53 -4.96 -10.42 46.96
C TYR A 53 -3.46 -10.34 46.74
N VAL A 54 -2.70 -9.93 47.76
CA VAL A 54 -1.24 -9.93 47.73
C VAL A 54 -0.69 -10.55 49.01
N ALA A 55 0.30 -11.43 48.85
CA ALA A 55 1.07 -11.97 49.97
C ALA A 55 2.17 -10.98 50.36
N ASN A 56 2.15 -10.56 51.62
CA ASN A 56 3.19 -9.73 52.22
C ASN A 56 4.17 -10.64 52.97
N ARG A 57 5.39 -10.74 52.43
CA ARG A 57 6.46 -11.59 52.96
C ARG A 57 7.12 -11.05 54.23
N GLU A 58 7.07 -9.74 54.48
CA GLU A 58 7.69 -9.15 55.68
C GLU A 58 6.90 -9.50 56.94
N ASN A 59 5.57 -9.48 56.84
CA ASN A 59 4.67 -9.64 57.99
C ASN A 59 3.90 -10.96 58.01
N ASN A 60 4.14 -11.85 57.04
CA ASN A 60 3.43 -13.13 56.88
C ASN A 60 1.91 -12.96 56.84
N THR A 61 1.45 -12.01 56.01
CA THR A 61 0.03 -11.70 55.86
C THR A 61 -0.44 -11.77 54.42
N ILE A 62 -1.74 -12.00 54.24
CA ILE A 62 -2.43 -11.81 52.96
C ILE A 62 -3.25 -10.53 53.08
N VAL A 63 -2.91 -9.55 52.26
CA VAL A 63 -3.59 -8.25 52.22
C VAL A 63 -4.60 -8.29 51.08
N MET A 64 -5.84 -7.93 51.40
CA MET A 64 -6.96 -7.89 50.45
C MET A 64 -7.50 -6.48 50.35
N TRP A 65 -7.73 -5.96 49.15
CA TRP A 65 -8.39 -4.67 48.91
C TRP A 65 -9.28 -4.72 47.66
N GLN A 66 -10.22 -3.79 47.60
CA GLN A 66 -11.03 -3.56 46.40
C GLN A 66 -10.28 -2.67 45.43
N GLU A 67 -10.51 -2.87 44.14
CA GLU A 67 -9.86 -2.11 43.05
C GLU A 67 -9.90 -0.58 43.23
N GLU A 68 -11.02 -0.02 43.71
CA GLU A 68 -11.19 1.43 43.93
C GLU A 68 -10.87 1.89 45.37
N GLY A 69 -10.47 0.98 46.26
CA GLY A 69 -10.20 1.25 47.66
C GLY A 69 -8.74 1.59 47.93
N SER A 70 -8.48 2.67 48.69
CA SER A 70 -7.11 3.05 49.10
C SER A 70 -6.58 2.26 50.30
N ASN A 71 -7.43 1.46 50.95
CA ASN A 71 -7.10 0.74 52.19
C ASN A 71 -7.45 -0.76 52.07
N PRO A 72 -6.70 -1.64 52.76
CA PRO A 72 -7.05 -3.05 52.87
C PRO A 72 -8.46 -3.23 53.43
N ILE A 73 -9.28 -4.04 52.77
CA ILE A 73 -10.59 -4.45 53.29
C ILE A 73 -10.45 -5.53 54.38
N LYS A 74 -9.37 -6.32 54.33
CA LYS A 74 -9.06 -7.36 55.32
C LYS A 74 -7.60 -7.79 55.20
N ILE A 75 -6.99 -8.03 56.36
CA ILE A 75 -5.63 -8.57 56.48
C ILE A 75 -5.76 -9.93 57.17
N ILE A 76 -5.27 -10.98 56.52
CA ILE A 76 -5.24 -12.33 57.07
C ILE A 76 -3.83 -12.58 57.60
N HIS A 77 -3.71 -12.85 58.89
CA HIS A 77 -2.45 -13.28 59.49
C HIS A 77 -2.35 -14.79 59.42
N GLY A 78 -1.25 -15.29 58.84
CA GLY A 78 -0.95 -16.71 58.84
C GLY A 78 0.27 -17.04 59.68
N ASN A 79 0.49 -18.33 59.86
CA ASN A 79 1.72 -18.90 60.40
C ASN A 79 2.70 -19.29 59.27
N PHE A 80 2.40 -18.91 58.03
CA PHE A 80 3.27 -19.19 56.89
C PHE A 80 4.48 -18.26 56.86
N SER A 81 5.53 -18.62 56.12
CA SER A 81 6.74 -17.79 56.00
C SER A 81 7.26 -17.68 54.58
N ASN A 82 7.74 -16.48 54.20
CA ASN A 82 8.41 -16.21 52.92
C ASN A 82 7.63 -16.68 51.67
N SER A 83 6.30 -16.59 51.71
CA SER A 83 5.42 -17.12 50.66
C SER A 83 5.72 -16.54 49.27
N ALA A 84 5.96 -17.44 48.31
CA ALA A 84 6.28 -17.04 46.95
C ALA A 84 5.08 -16.83 46.05
N SER A 85 3.96 -17.51 46.34
CA SER A 85 2.79 -17.55 45.48
C SER A 85 1.51 -17.70 46.27
N LEU A 86 0.40 -17.29 45.66
CA LEU A 86 -0.95 -17.47 46.19
C LEU A 86 -1.93 -17.69 45.05
N PHE A 87 -3.03 -18.40 45.32
CA PHE A 87 -4.12 -18.59 44.37
C PHE A 87 -5.46 -18.60 45.11
N VAL A 88 -6.50 -18.01 44.51
CA VAL A 88 -7.85 -17.99 45.11
C VAL A 88 -8.83 -18.71 44.18
N THR A 89 -9.64 -19.60 44.74
CA THR A 89 -10.65 -20.36 43.97
C THR A 89 -11.99 -19.63 43.93
N SER A 90 -12.93 -20.10 43.09
CA SER A 90 -14.24 -19.45 42.87
C SER A 90 -15.10 -19.42 44.12
N ASN A 91 -14.82 -20.32 45.08
CA ASN A 91 -15.51 -20.41 46.36
C ASN A 91 -14.86 -19.51 47.43
N GLY A 92 -13.80 -18.78 47.10
CA GLY A 92 -13.09 -17.88 48.01
C GLY A 92 -12.00 -18.55 48.85
N ASP A 93 -11.74 -19.85 48.66
CA ASP A 93 -10.61 -20.53 49.33
C ASP A 93 -9.29 -19.95 48.83
N ILE A 94 -8.39 -19.62 49.77
CA ILE A 94 -7.07 -19.06 49.48
C ILE A 94 -6.02 -20.14 49.72
N TYR A 95 -5.20 -20.40 48.71
CA TYR A 95 -4.06 -21.31 48.76
C TYR A 95 -2.80 -20.46 48.76
N ILE A 96 -1.86 -20.76 49.65
CA ILE A 96 -0.61 -20.02 49.80
C ILE A 96 0.54 -20.98 50.05
N ASP A 97 1.68 -20.66 49.44
CA ASP A 97 2.96 -21.31 49.70
C ASP A 97 3.48 -20.95 51.10
N ASP A 98 4.04 -21.92 51.81
CA ASP A 98 4.65 -21.72 53.14
C ASP A 98 6.19 -21.65 53.08
N GLY A 99 6.74 -21.26 51.92
CA GLY A 99 8.16 -21.05 51.74
C GLY A 99 9.00 -22.33 51.79
N TYR A 100 10.29 -22.13 51.51
CA TYR A 100 11.26 -23.21 51.33
C TYR A 100 11.46 -24.05 52.60
N ASP A 101 11.53 -23.41 53.77
CA ASP A 101 11.88 -24.09 55.02
C ASP A 101 10.76 -25.01 55.55
N ASN A 102 9.50 -24.71 55.24
CA ASN A 102 8.36 -25.51 55.68
C ASN A 102 7.89 -26.52 54.61
N GLY A 103 8.12 -26.23 53.32
CA GLY A 103 7.84 -27.18 52.23
C GLY A 103 6.37 -27.61 52.17
N GLN A 104 5.43 -26.68 52.23
CA GLN A 104 4.01 -27.03 52.18
C GLN A 104 3.16 -25.94 51.53
N VAL A 105 2.03 -26.35 50.97
CA VAL A 105 0.97 -25.45 50.54
C VAL A 105 -0.16 -25.53 51.55
N GLN A 106 -0.55 -24.37 52.05
CA GLN A 106 -1.63 -24.24 53.02
C GLN A 106 -2.88 -23.64 52.36
N LYS A 107 -4.04 -24.11 52.79
CA LYS A 107 -5.35 -23.54 52.48
C LYS A 107 -5.87 -22.77 53.69
N TRP A 108 -6.23 -21.51 53.48
CA TRP A 108 -6.96 -20.73 54.48
C TRP A 108 -8.44 -21.12 54.48
N ILE A 109 -8.96 -21.44 55.66
CA ILE A 109 -10.36 -21.81 55.90
C ILE A 109 -11.08 -20.60 56.49
N ALA A 110 -12.06 -20.07 55.75
CA ALA A 110 -12.70 -18.81 56.09
C ALA A 110 -13.52 -18.86 57.38
N GLU A 111 -14.19 -20.00 57.64
CA GLU A 111 -15.08 -20.18 58.80
C GLU A 111 -14.32 -20.19 60.13
N THR A 112 -13.13 -20.78 60.14
CA THR A 112 -12.29 -20.93 61.34
C THR A 112 -11.18 -19.90 61.42
N ASN A 113 -10.89 -19.19 60.31
CA ASN A 113 -9.74 -18.30 60.16
C ASN A 113 -8.42 -19.01 60.48
N THR A 114 -8.27 -20.26 60.06
CA THR A 114 -7.07 -21.10 60.26
C THR A 114 -6.52 -21.59 58.93
N PHE A 115 -5.25 -22.00 58.93
CA PHE A 115 -4.60 -22.63 57.80
C PHE A 115 -4.54 -24.15 57.98
N ALA A 116 -4.76 -24.89 56.90
CA ALA A 116 -4.61 -26.34 56.86
C ALA A 116 -3.72 -26.75 55.69
N THR A 117 -2.79 -27.66 55.92
CA THR A 117 -1.90 -28.17 54.86
C THR A 117 -2.68 -29.02 53.87
N VAL A 118 -2.52 -28.72 52.58
CA VAL A 118 -3.22 -29.39 51.46
C VAL A 118 -2.27 -29.98 50.41
N MET A 119 -0.97 -29.67 50.51
CA MET A 119 0.07 -30.32 49.73
C MET A 119 1.38 -30.25 50.53
N ASN A 120 2.09 -31.37 50.66
CA ASN A 120 3.45 -31.39 51.19
C ASN A 120 4.41 -31.45 50.01
N VAL A 121 5.37 -30.54 49.95
CA VAL A 121 6.42 -30.48 48.93
C VAL A 121 7.78 -30.44 49.62
N ASN A 122 8.85 -30.74 48.90
CA ASN A 122 10.22 -30.72 49.46
C ASN A 122 10.98 -29.45 49.04
N SER A 123 10.26 -28.39 48.69
CA SER A 123 10.74 -27.11 48.14
C SER A 123 9.67 -26.03 48.31
N SER A 124 10.00 -24.77 48.05
CA SER A 124 8.99 -23.72 47.84
C SER A 124 8.14 -23.99 46.60
N CYS A 125 6.88 -23.57 46.64
CA CYS A 125 6.01 -23.45 45.47
C CYS A 125 6.08 -22.02 44.91
N ASP A 126 6.97 -21.80 43.95
CA ASP A 126 7.23 -20.49 43.35
C ASP A 126 6.04 -19.95 42.53
N SER A 127 5.17 -20.83 42.08
CA SER A 127 3.86 -20.49 41.53
C SER A 127 2.83 -21.57 41.84
N LEU A 128 1.62 -21.14 42.17
CA LEU A 128 0.48 -21.99 42.49
C LEU A 128 -0.66 -21.73 41.51
N PHE A 129 -1.32 -22.80 41.08
CA PHE A 129 -2.52 -22.70 40.26
C PHE A 129 -3.51 -23.80 40.62
N VAL A 130 -4.79 -23.47 40.75
CA VAL A 130 -5.86 -24.46 40.94
C VAL A 130 -6.75 -24.44 39.70
N ASN A 131 -6.80 -25.55 38.97
CA ASN A 131 -7.64 -25.64 37.77
C ASN A 131 -9.12 -25.89 38.12
N ILE A 132 -9.98 -25.81 37.09
CA ILE A 132 -11.43 -26.04 37.22
C ILE A 132 -11.82 -27.45 37.70
N ASN A 133 -10.88 -28.41 37.65
CA ASN A 133 -11.07 -29.79 38.08
C ASN A 133 -10.57 -30.01 39.53
N SER A 134 -10.35 -28.93 40.29
CA SER A 134 -9.83 -28.97 41.67
C SER A 134 -8.48 -29.70 41.78
N THR A 135 -7.61 -29.51 40.79
CA THR A 135 -6.21 -29.97 40.84
C THR A 135 -5.32 -28.78 41.16
N LEU A 136 -4.54 -28.90 42.23
CA LEU A 136 -3.56 -27.92 42.67
C LEU A 136 -2.21 -28.25 42.02
N TYR A 137 -1.62 -27.26 41.36
CA TYR A 137 -0.31 -27.32 40.73
C TYR A 137 0.66 -26.43 41.50
N CYS A 138 1.91 -26.87 41.60
CA CYS A 138 3.01 -26.19 42.26
C CYS A 138 4.26 -26.29 41.39
N SER A 139 4.85 -25.15 41.04
CA SER A 139 6.16 -25.08 40.40
C SER A 139 7.26 -25.06 41.45
N MET A 140 8.23 -25.98 41.34
CA MET A 140 9.37 -26.06 42.27
C MET A 140 10.65 -25.65 41.54
N PHE A 141 11.12 -24.43 41.82
CA PHE A 141 12.28 -23.86 41.14
C PHE A 141 13.53 -24.72 41.29
N ASP A 142 13.93 -25.05 42.53
CA ASP A 142 15.17 -25.80 42.82
C ASP A 142 15.11 -27.29 42.42
N HIS A 143 13.91 -27.79 42.10
CA HIS A 143 13.71 -29.18 41.70
C HIS A 143 13.41 -29.34 40.21
N HIS A 144 13.43 -28.26 39.42
CA HIS A 144 13.33 -28.32 37.96
C HIS A 144 12.08 -29.05 37.45
N GLN A 145 10.96 -28.96 38.18
CA GLN A 145 9.71 -29.65 37.84
C GLN A 145 8.48 -28.93 38.38
N VAL A 146 7.33 -29.22 37.77
CA VAL A 146 6.00 -28.83 38.25
C VAL A 146 5.29 -30.07 38.76
N VAL A 147 4.74 -30.03 39.96
CA VAL A 147 3.97 -31.12 40.56
C VAL A 147 2.50 -30.76 40.71
N LYS A 148 1.62 -31.76 40.70
CA LYS A 148 0.17 -31.62 40.85
C LYS A 148 -0.40 -32.62 41.85
N THR A 149 -1.45 -32.22 42.56
CA THR A 149 -2.26 -33.10 43.42
C THR A 149 -3.75 -32.78 43.28
N SER A 150 -4.61 -33.78 43.49
CA SER A 150 -6.06 -33.55 43.50
C SER A 150 -6.50 -33.09 44.88
N LEU A 151 -7.20 -31.96 44.94
CA LEU A 151 -7.79 -31.46 46.19
C LEU A 151 -8.99 -32.30 46.67
N ASN A 152 -9.47 -33.24 45.84
CA ASN A 152 -10.49 -34.22 46.21
C ASN A 152 -9.91 -35.49 46.84
N ASP A 153 -8.58 -35.69 46.77
CA ASP A 153 -7.92 -36.81 47.41
C ASP A 153 -7.70 -36.51 48.90
N THR A 154 -8.62 -37.01 49.74
CA THR A 154 -8.56 -36.85 51.20
C THR A 154 -7.39 -37.59 51.85
N LEU A 155 -6.70 -38.48 51.13
CA LEU A 155 -5.59 -39.26 51.66
C LEU A 155 -4.22 -38.63 51.40
N MET A 156 -4.13 -37.53 50.62
CA MET A 156 -2.87 -36.84 50.30
C MET A 156 -1.79 -37.79 49.72
N THR A 157 -2.19 -38.78 48.91
CA THR A 157 -1.39 -40.02 48.75
C THR A 157 -0.18 -39.97 47.82
N SER A 158 -0.03 -38.97 46.94
CA SER A 158 1.26 -38.68 46.28
C SER A 158 1.14 -37.50 45.32
N ASN A 159 2.00 -36.49 45.45
CA ASN A 159 2.21 -35.51 44.39
C ASN A 159 2.67 -36.22 43.12
N ARG A 160 2.10 -35.86 41.97
CA ARG A 160 2.51 -36.37 40.66
C ARG A 160 3.25 -35.29 39.90
N VAL A 161 4.25 -35.68 39.12
CA VAL A 161 4.92 -34.75 38.20
C VAL A 161 3.96 -34.39 37.07
N ALA A 162 3.79 -33.10 36.83
CA ALA A 162 3.00 -32.53 35.75
C ALA A 162 3.87 -32.12 34.56
N ALA A 163 5.08 -31.60 34.82
CA ALA A 163 6.06 -31.22 33.82
C ALA A 163 7.48 -31.23 34.40
N GLY A 164 8.49 -31.43 33.55
CA GLY A 164 9.89 -31.56 33.97
C GLY A 164 10.25 -32.99 34.41
N THR A 165 11.54 -33.26 34.54
CA THR A 165 12.06 -34.58 34.96
C THR A 165 12.66 -34.59 36.37
N GLY A 166 12.65 -33.45 37.06
CA GLY A 166 13.37 -33.29 38.33
C GLY A 166 14.85 -32.95 38.17
N ILE A 167 15.35 -32.88 36.94
CA ILE A 167 16.75 -32.61 36.61
C ILE A 167 16.82 -31.35 35.74
N GLU A 168 17.75 -30.46 36.07
CA GLU A 168 18.04 -29.27 35.26
C GLU A 168 18.44 -29.67 33.83
N GLY A 169 17.79 -29.05 32.85
CA GLY A 169 18.16 -29.22 31.45
C GLY A 169 17.25 -28.46 30.51
N SER A 170 17.54 -28.54 29.22
CA SER A 170 16.90 -27.76 28.16
C SER A 170 16.15 -28.60 27.12
N ASP A 171 16.15 -29.92 27.25
CA ASP A 171 15.37 -30.82 26.40
C ASP A 171 13.86 -30.53 26.51
N SER A 172 13.06 -31.06 25.58
CA SER A 172 11.61 -30.79 25.52
C SER A 172 10.86 -31.21 26.79
N ASN A 173 11.31 -32.27 27.46
CA ASN A 173 10.74 -32.76 28.72
C ASN A 173 11.46 -32.23 29.97
N GLN A 174 12.53 -31.45 29.83
CA GLN A 174 13.32 -30.90 30.92
C GLN A 174 13.00 -29.41 31.14
N LEU A 175 13.25 -28.95 32.37
CA LEU A 175 13.09 -27.56 32.77
C LEU A 175 14.36 -27.14 33.53
N ALA A 176 14.62 -25.84 33.59
CA ALA A 176 15.68 -25.23 34.39
C ALA A 176 15.05 -24.11 35.24
N GLY A 177 14.73 -24.39 36.50
CA GLY A 177 14.11 -23.41 37.39
C GLY A 177 12.74 -22.92 36.92
N PRO A 178 11.73 -23.80 36.79
CA PRO A 178 10.39 -23.37 36.38
C PRO A 178 9.78 -22.43 37.42
N PHE A 179 9.12 -21.37 36.97
CA PHE A 179 8.59 -20.32 37.84
C PHE A 179 7.07 -20.19 37.73
N GLY A 180 6.58 -19.29 36.89
CA GLY A 180 5.16 -19.04 36.67
C GLY A 180 4.49 -20.18 35.94
N ILE A 181 3.32 -20.59 36.42
CA ILE A 181 2.48 -21.59 35.78
C ILE A 181 1.09 -21.07 35.50
N PHE A 182 0.49 -21.55 34.41
CA PHE A 182 -0.91 -21.32 34.10
C PHE A 182 -1.50 -22.59 33.48
N VAL A 183 -2.70 -22.97 33.89
CA VAL A 183 -3.41 -24.14 33.35
C VAL A 183 -4.71 -23.68 32.69
N ASP A 184 -4.84 -23.95 31.39
CA ASP A 184 -6.02 -23.53 30.64
C ASP A 184 -7.23 -24.45 30.89
N VAL A 185 -8.37 -24.12 30.27
CA VAL A 185 -9.62 -24.88 30.39
C VAL A 185 -9.54 -26.30 29.80
N ASN A 186 -8.57 -26.56 28.91
CA ASN A 186 -8.29 -27.89 28.36
C ASN A 186 -7.34 -28.70 29.27
N SER A 187 -6.89 -28.11 30.38
CA SER A 187 -5.84 -28.65 31.25
C SER A 187 -4.45 -28.71 30.60
N ASP A 188 -4.20 -27.86 29.60
CA ASP A 188 -2.87 -27.63 29.04
C ASP A 188 -2.08 -26.73 30.01
N LEU A 189 -0.84 -27.11 30.32
CA LEU A 189 0.02 -26.45 31.31
C LEU A 189 1.09 -25.61 30.60
N TYR A 190 1.07 -24.30 30.86
CA TYR A 190 2.08 -23.35 30.46
C TYR A 190 3.04 -23.11 31.61
N VAL A 191 4.35 -23.20 31.35
CA VAL A 191 5.40 -23.03 32.35
C VAL A 191 6.43 -22.02 31.87
N THR A 192 6.71 -20.99 32.67
CA THR A 192 7.87 -20.13 32.43
C THR A 192 9.13 -20.85 32.92
N ASP A 193 9.91 -21.34 31.97
CA ASP A 193 11.16 -22.06 32.20
C ASP A 193 12.29 -21.03 32.37
N CYS A 194 12.38 -20.45 33.57
CA CYS A 194 13.11 -19.21 33.85
C CYS A 194 14.60 -19.30 33.50
N GLY A 195 15.24 -20.40 33.90
CA GLY A 195 16.66 -20.67 33.63
C GLY A 195 16.96 -20.87 32.14
N ASN A 196 16.03 -21.45 31.38
CA ASN A 196 16.16 -21.61 29.92
C ASN A 196 15.60 -20.43 29.11
N HIS A 197 15.11 -19.37 29.76
CA HIS A 197 14.63 -18.15 29.12
C HIS A 197 13.51 -18.38 28.09
N ARG A 198 12.59 -19.32 28.38
CA ARG A 198 11.52 -19.72 27.46
C ARG A 198 10.19 -19.96 28.19
N VAL A 199 9.13 -20.12 27.41
CA VAL A 199 7.84 -20.66 27.89
C VAL A 199 7.56 -21.99 27.20
N GLN A 200 7.28 -23.01 28.00
CA GLN A 200 6.94 -24.36 27.55
C GLN A 200 5.44 -24.62 27.73
N LEU A 201 4.82 -25.21 26.72
CA LEU A 201 3.45 -25.71 26.74
C LEU A 201 3.47 -27.24 26.80
N PHE A 202 2.95 -27.80 27.89
CA PHE A 202 2.70 -29.24 28.06
C PHE A 202 1.21 -29.49 27.86
N GLN A 203 0.87 -30.17 26.78
CA GLN A 203 -0.51 -30.59 26.54
C GLN A 203 -0.91 -31.68 27.56
N LEU A 204 -2.21 -31.81 27.84
CA LEU A 204 -2.70 -32.75 28.84
C LEU A 204 -2.14 -34.17 28.64
N GLU A 205 -1.46 -34.69 29.68
CA GLU A 205 -0.81 -36.01 29.74
C GLU A 205 0.39 -36.22 28.78
N GLU A 206 0.85 -35.18 28.09
CA GLU A 206 2.09 -35.20 27.32
C GLU A 206 3.30 -34.84 28.20
N SER A 207 4.39 -35.60 28.06
CA SER A 207 5.62 -35.36 28.83
C SER A 207 6.59 -34.37 28.15
N ASN A 208 6.42 -34.11 26.86
CA ASN A 208 7.26 -33.20 26.10
C ASN A 208 6.56 -31.84 25.95
N GLY A 209 7.29 -30.78 26.31
CA GLY A 209 6.86 -29.40 26.14
C GLY A 209 7.16 -28.86 24.75
N ILE A 210 6.26 -28.01 24.25
CA ILE A 210 6.41 -27.23 23.03
C ILE A 210 6.84 -25.82 23.43
N THR A 211 7.95 -25.31 22.87
CA THR A 211 8.41 -23.96 23.17
C THR A 211 7.56 -22.94 22.41
N VAL A 212 6.72 -22.20 23.14
CA VAL A 212 5.75 -21.24 22.60
C VAL A 212 6.23 -19.78 22.66
N ALA A 213 7.25 -19.48 23.48
CA ALA A 213 7.86 -18.15 23.55
C ALA A 213 9.34 -18.25 23.99
N GLY A 214 10.15 -17.28 23.56
CA GLY A 214 11.59 -17.23 23.78
C GLY A 214 12.40 -17.52 22.51
N SER A 215 13.72 -17.35 22.57
CA SER A 215 14.62 -17.46 21.42
C SER A 215 14.72 -18.87 20.83
N THR A 216 14.28 -19.88 21.57
CA THR A 216 14.29 -21.30 21.17
C THR A 216 12.95 -21.77 20.61
N SER A 217 11.97 -20.89 20.40
CA SER A 217 10.73 -21.24 19.72
C SER A 217 10.94 -21.49 18.21
N LEU A 218 10.00 -22.19 17.57
CA LEU A 218 10.09 -22.52 16.14
C LEU A 218 10.16 -21.26 15.25
N ASN A 219 9.45 -20.19 15.64
CA ASN A 219 9.43 -18.89 14.99
C ASN A 219 9.67 -17.80 16.05
N PRO A 220 10.94 -17.50 16.39
CA PRO A 220 11.25 -16.58 17.48
C PRO A 220 10.91 -15.14 17.09
N THR A 221 9.92 -14.56 17.76
CA THR A 221 9.55 -13.15 17.61
C THR A 221 9.96 -12.30 18.82
N ILE A 222 10.51 -12.93 19.87
CA ILE A 222 10.90 -12.27 21.11
C ILE A 222 12.02 -13.03 21.80
N THR A 223 12.96 -12.30 22.38
CA THR A 223 13.95 -12.83 23.33
C THR A 223 13.46 -12.52 24.73
N LEU A 224 13.24 -13.57 25.54
CA LEU A 224 12.92 -13.45 26.95
C LEU A 224 14.20 -13.58 27.77
N VAL A 225 14.22 -13.02 28.97
CA VAL A 225 15.30 -13.23 29.94
C VAL A 225 14.66 -13.45 31.31
N ARG A 226 14.80 -14.68 31.82
CA ARG A 226 14.27 -15.12 33.12
C ARG A 226 12.77 -14.81 33.31
N PRO A 227 11.87 -15.31 32.44
CA PRO A 227 10.43 -15.06 32.61
C PRO A 227 9.90 -15.69 33.92
N THR A 228 9.12 -14.92 34.69
CA THR A 228 8.66 -15.32 36.05
C THR A 228 7.16 -15.52 36.19
N GLY A 229 6.35 -14.86 35.36
CA GLY A 229 4.89 -14.88 35.43
C GLY A 229 4.27 -15.07 34.07
N ILE A 230 3.14 -15.76 34.02
CA ILE A 230 2.38 -16.03 32.79
C ILE A 230 0.88 -16.09 33.07
N THR A 231 0.08 -15.58 32.14
CA THR A 231 -1.38 -15.77 32.12
C THR A 231 -1.89 -15.78 30.68
N LEU A 232 -3.13 -16.22 30.49
CA LEU A 232 -3.83 -16.21 29.20
C LEU A 232 -5.16 -15.46 29.31
N ASP A 233 -5.50 -14.74 28.26
CA ASP A 233 -6.84 -14.17 28.08
C ASP A 233 -7.86 -15.23 27.61
N ALA A 234 -9.12 -14.82 27.38
CA ALA A 234 -10.18 -15.74 26.93
C ALA A 234 -9.94 -16.30 25.51
N GLU A 235 -9.12 -15.64 24.71
CA GLU A 235 -8.78 -16.03 23.32
C GLU A 235 -7.44 -16.76 23.21
N LYS A 236 -6.84 -17.10 24.36
CA LYS A 236 -5.55 -17.80 24.50
C LYS A 236 -4.33 -17.00 24.05
N TYR A 237 -4.38 -15.67 24.05
CA TYR A 237 -3.18 -14.85 23.96
C TYR A 237 -2.40 -14.91 25.27
N LEU A 238 -1.09 -15.11 25.18
CA LEU A 238 -0.15 -15.22 26.29
C LEU A 238 0.35 -13.84 26.73
N PHE A 239 0.37 -13.62 28.04
CA PHE A 239 0.97 -12.45 28.68
C PHE A 239 2.07 -12.92 29.64
N ILE A 240 3.29 -12.44 29.44
CA ILE A 240 4.48 -12.94 30.10
C ILE A 240 5.19 -11.79 30.81
N VAL A 241 5.57 -12.05 32.06
CA VAL A 241 6.47 -11.18 32.82
C VAL A 241 7.90 -11.50 32.44
N ASP A 242 8.55 -10.60 31.69
CA ASP A 242 9.94 -10.72 31.24
C ASP A 242 10.87 -10.02 32.26
N ASN A 243 11.05 -10.68 33.41
CA ASN A 243 11.57 -10.11 34.65
C ASN A 243 12.90 -9.35 34.48
N ASN A 244 13.91 -10.00 33.89
CA ASN A 244 15.24 -9.40 33.77
C ASN A 244 15.33 -8.37 32.64
N ASN A 245 14.35 -8.32 31.74
CA ASN A 245 14.19 -7.24 30.78
C ASN A 245 13.27 -6.12 31.31
N HIS A 246 12.82 -6.21 32.56
CA HIS A 246 12.03 -5.17 33.24
C HIS A 246 10.72 -4.81 32.53
N ARG A 247 10.07 -5.76 31.86
CA ARG A 247 8.89 -5.49 31.03
C ARG A 247 7.83 -6.60 31.10
N ILE A 248 6.64 -6.28 30.62
CA ILE A 248 5.59 -7.26 30.30
C ILE A 248 5.50 -7.38 28.78
N VAL A 249 5.40 -8.59 28.27
CA VAL A 249 5.19 -8.87 26.85
C VAL A 249 3.90 -9.65 26.63
N GLY A 250 3.24 -9.44 25.50
CA GLY A 250 2.03 -10.17 25.12
C GLY A 250 2.12 -10.71 23.71
N SER A 251 1.56 -11.89 23.46
CA SER A 251 1.44 -12.45 22.11
C SER A 251 0.34 -11.75 21.33
N GLY A 252 0.54 -11.57 20.03
CA GLY A 252 -0.48 -11.16 19.07
C GLY A 252 -0.32 -11.90 17.74
N LEU A 253 -1.05 -11.47 16.71
CA LEU A 253 -1.08 -12.12 15.40
C LEU A 253 0.30 -12.18 14.72
N THR A 254 1.19 -11.23 15.03
CA THR A 254 2.53 -11.13 14.42
C THR A 254 3.64 -11.48 15.39
N GLY A 255 3.33 -12.24 16.44
CA GLY A 255 4.26 -12.58 17.50
C GLY A 255 4.09 -11.73 18.76
N PHE A 256 5.08 -11.81 19.64
CA PHE A 256 5.10 -11.10 20.91
C PHE A 256 5.53 -9.64 20.77
N ARG A 257 4.92 -8.76 21.55
CA ARG A 257 5.29 -7.33 21.69
C ARG A 257 5.46 -6.94 23.14
N CYS A 258 6.23 -5.90 23.39
CA CYS A 258 6.28 -5.28 24.70
C CYS A 258 5.00 -4.48 24.95
N LEU A 259 4.39 -4.66 26.12
CA LEU A 259 3.15 -3.99 26.52
C LEU A 259 3.41 -2.88 27.55
N VAL A 260 4.27 -3.16 28.53
CA VAL A 260 4.55 -2.27 29.68
C VAL A 260 6.02 -2.38 30.04
N GLY A 261 6.66 -1.27 30.43
CA GLY A 261 8.08 -1.26 30.85
C GLY A 261 9.08 -1.28 29.70
N CYS A 262 8.63 -0.92 28.49
CA CYS A 262 9.44 -1.00 27.27
C CYS A 262 10.58 0.02 27.22
N TYR A 263 10.55 1.04 28.08
CA TYR A 263 11.56 2.09 28.20
C TYR A 263 12.68 1.75 29.18
N GLY A 264 12.81 0.47 29.55
CA GLY A 264 13.84 -0.04 30.44
C GLY A 264 13.51 0.08 31.93
N ILE A 265 14.51 -0.27 32.74
CA ILE A 265 14.43 -0.29 34.20
C ILE A 265 14.21 1.12 34.78
N GLY A 266 13.32 1.22 35.78
CA GLY A 266 13.19 2.44 36.58
C GLY A 266 11.96 2.43 37.48
N SER A 267 11.67 3.58 38.09
CA SER A 267 10.59 3.77 39.07
C SER A 267 9.49 4.74 38.60
N GLN A 268 9.62 5.29 37.39
CA GLN A 268 8.58 6.12 36.78
C GLN A 268 7.30 5.30 36.54
N SER A 269 6.17 5.97 36.27
CA SER A 269 4.86 5.33 36.06
C SER A 269 4.83 4.37 34.87
N ASN A 270 5.62 4.66 33.83
CA ASN A 270 5.76 3.86 32.61
C ASN A 270 6.93 2.84 32.65
N GLN A 271 7.66 2.77 33.77
CA GLN A 271 8.81 1.88 33.96
C GLN A 271 8.50 0.83 35.03
N LEU A 272 9.15 -0.32 34.92
CA LEU A 272 9.11 -1.40 35.91
C LEU A 272 10.53 -1.74 36.34
N ASN A 273 10.67 -2.39 37.49
CA ASN A 273 11.93 -2.88 37.99
C ASN A 273 11.80 -4.32 38.50
N LYS A 274 12.20 -5.26 37.65
CA LYS A 274 12.05 -6.71 37.85
C LYS A 274 10.61 -7.07 38.23
N PRO A 275 9.64 -6.79 37.34
CA PRO A 275 8.27 -7.21 37.60
C PRO A 275 8.23 -8.73 37.78
N PHE A 276 7.33 -9.24 38.61
CA PHE A 276 7.38 -10.64 39.04
C PHE A 276 6.14 -11.46 38.65
N SER A 277 4.95 -10.96 38.95
CA SER A 277 3.66 -11.57 38.63
C SER A 277 2.71 -10.52 38.03
N LEU A 278 1.72 -11.00 37.27
CA LEU A 278 0.67 -10.19 36.67
C LEU A 278 -0.70 -10.87 36.79
N SER A 279 -1.76 -10.08 36.92
CA SER A 279 -3.16 -10.56 36.92
C SER A 279 -4.08 -9.52 36.29
N PHE A 280 -5.20 -9.96 35.72
CA PHE A 280 -6.22 -9.07 35.15
C PHE A 280 -7.43 -8.91 36.06
N ASP A 281 -8.07 -7.75 35.99
CA ASP A 281 -9.45 -7.60 36.46
C ASP A 281 -10.47 -7.98 35.36
N HIS A 282 -11.76 -7.94 35.70
CA HIS A 282 -12.84 -8.26 34.75
C HIS A 282 -12.92 -7.29 33.56
N SER A 283 -12.46 -6.04 33.72
CA SER A 283 -12.41 -5.05 32.63
C SER A 283 -11.15 -5.21 31.76
N GLY A 284 -10.23 -6.08 32.15
CA GLY A 284 -8.96 -6.34 31.48
C GLY A 284 -7.83 -5.39 31.86
N ASN A 285 -7.98 -4.57 32.92
CA ASN A 285 -6.85 -3.80 33.44
C ASN A 285 -5.80 -4.76 34.04
N MET A 286 -4.53 -4.41 33.86
CA MET A 286 -3.41 -5.26 34.28
C MET A 286 -2.86 -4.79 35.63
N PHE A 287 -2.70 -5.72 36.57
CA PHE A 287 -2.04 -5.49 37.84
C PHE A 287 -0.72 -6.24 37.87
N ILE A 288 0.36 -5.53 38.15
CA ILE A 288 1.73 -6.06 38.08
C ILE A 288 2.42 -5.83 39.43
N THR A 289 3.07 -6.87 39.94
CA THR A 289 3.98 -6.72 41.09
C THR A 289 5.32 -6.17 40.61
N ASP A 290 5.57 -4.88 40.85
CA ASP A 290 6.80 -4.19 40.50
C ASP A 290 7.82 -4.37 41.65
N GLN A 291 8.45 -5.54 41.66
CA GLN A 291 9.09 -6.15 42.84
C GLN A 291 10.15 -5.26 43.49
N LEU A 292 11.14 -4.80 42.71
CA LEU A 292 12.25 -4.01 43.27
C LEU A 292 11.85 -2.55 43.57
N ASN A 293 10.73 -2.08 43.01
CA ASN A 293 10.12 -0.81 43.40
C ASN A 293 9.15 -0.95 44.59
N SER A 294 8.94 -2.17 45.11
CA SER A 294 8.06 -2.47 46.25
C SER A 294 6.66 -1.87 46.10
N ARG A 295 6.03 -2.06 44.93
CA ARG A 295 4.69 -1.55 44.63
C ARG A 295 3.90 -2.49 43.72
N ILE A 296 2.59 -2.28 43.67
CA ILE A 296 1.69 -2.84 42.68
C ILE A 296 1.31 -1.74 41.70
N GLN A 297 1.61 -1.93 40.41
CA GLN A 297 1.20 -1.02 39.35
C GLN A 297 -0.06 -1.55 38.66
N LYS A 298 -1.05 -0.67 38.47
CA LYS A 298 -2.26 -0.90 37.69
C LYS A 298 -2.16 -0.16 36.37
N PHE A 299 -2.32 -0.87 35.27
CA PHE A 299 -2.39 -0.31 33.92
C PHE A 299 -3.81 -0.48 33.40
N LEU A 300 -4.42 0.62 32.96
CA LEU A 300 -5.81 0.62 32.50
C LEU A 300 -5.87 0.09 31.07
N LEU A 301 -6.74 -0.90 30.82
CA LEU A 301 -7.03 -1.35 29.47
C LEU A 301 -7.75 -0.23 28.75
N MET A 302 -7.22 0.18 27.61
CA MET A 302 -7.87 1.13 26.75
C MET A 302 -8.94 0.38 25.97
N LYS A 303 -10.18 0.43 26.46
CA LYS A 303 -11.36 -0.18 25.83
C LYS A 303 -11.63 0.50 24.48
N ASP A 304 -11.21 -0.08 23.36
CA ASP A 304 -11.56 0.31 21.97
C ASP A 304 -11.64 1.83 21.69
N SER A 305 -10.91 2.66 22.45
CA SER A 305 -11.07 4.10 22.44
C SER A 305 -9.76 4.82 22.11
N PHE A 306 -8.92 4.18 21.31
CA PHE A 306 -8.40 4.92 20.18
C PHE A 306 -9.29 4.57 19.00
N ALA A 307 -10.24 5.44 18.68
CA ALA A 307 -10.66 5.53 17.30
C ALA A 307 -9.36 5.73 16.51
N LEU A 308 -8.96 4.73 15.73
CA LEU A 308 -7.85 4.88 14.81
C LEU A 308 -8.13 6.13 14.01
N SER A 309 -7.11 6.97 13.84
CA SER A 309 -7.28 8.20 13.05
C SER A 309 -7.54 7.88 11.58
N PHE A 310 -7.21 6.66 11.14
CA PHE A 310 -7.22 6.18 9.76
C PHE A 310 -8.01 4.87 9.63
N ASN A 311 -8.51 4.62 8.43
CA ASN A 311 -9.16 3.34 8.09
C ASN A 311 -8.10 2.24 7.91
N GLN A 312 -8.08 1.27 8.83
CA GLN A 312 -7.24 0.07 8.75
C GLN A 312 -8.11 -1.19 8.59
N LEU A 313 -8.64 -1.40 7.39
CA LEU A 313 -9.48 -2.55 7.10
C LEU A 313 -8.67 -3.85 7.14
N LYS A 314 -9.38 -4.97 7.25
CA LYS A 314 -8.81 -6.31 7.09
C LYS A 314 -9.04 -6.77 5.64
N PHE A 315 -8.00 -6.82 4.81
CA PHE A 315 -8.10 -7.39 3.47
C PHE A 315 -7.61 -8.84 3.46
N CYS A 316 -8.21 -9.66 2.60
CA CYS A 316 -7.65 -10.95 2.27
C CYS A 316 -6.49 -10.79 1.28
N SER A 317 -5.64 -11.81 1.17
CA SER A 317 -4.52 -11.82 0.22
C SER A 317 -4.91 -11.61 -1.25
N THR A 318 -6.16 -11.91 -1.61
CA THR A 318 -6.70 -11.79 -2.97
C THR A 318 -7.55 -10.55 -3.20
N ALA A 319 -7.65 -9.61 -2.24
CA ALA A 319 -8.48 -8.40 -2.34
C ALA A 319 -8.33 -7.61 -3.65
N THR A 320 -9.41 -7.14 -4.26
CA THR A 320 -9.36 -6.50 -5.59
C THR A 320 -10.19 -5.23 -5.67
N TRP A 321 -9.81 -4.36 -6.60
CA TRP A 321 -10.50 -3.12 -6.89
C TRP A 321 -10.90 -3.06 -8.37
N ASN A 322 -11.96 -2.30 -8.66
CA ASN A 322 -12.31 -1.93 -10.02
C ASN A 322 -11.13 -1.17 -10.63
N PRO A 323 -10.56 -1.60 -11.77
CA PRO A 323 -9.42 -0.93 -12.39
C PRO A 323 -9.81 0.41 -13.02
N ASN A 324 -11.09 0.66 -13.28
CA ASN A 324 -11.59 1.95 -13.77
C ASN A 324 -11.93 2.86 -12.59
N GLY A 325 -11.12 3.89 -12.39
CA GLY A 325 -11.33 4.91 -11.39
C GLY A 325 -12.40 5.91 -11.79
N ILE A 326 -13.15 6.39 -10.80
CA ILE A 326 -14.09 7.51 -10.92
C ILE A 326 -13.35 8.77 -10.45
N THR A 327 -13.33 9.83 -11.26
CA THR A 327 -12.77 11.11 -10.83
C THR A 327 -13.73 11.78 -9.84
N THR A 328 -13.35 11.87 -8.57
CA THR A 328 -14.17 12.46 -7.50
C THR A 328 -13.87 13.95 -7.30
N ALA A 329 -12.65 14.39 -7.63
CA ALA A 329 -12.31 15.80 -7.66
C ALA A 329 -11.34 16.08 -8.82
N ASN A 330 -11.57 17.16 -9.56
CA ASN A 330 -10.73 17.57 -10.68
C ASN A 330 -9.88 18.81 -10.30
N GLN A 331 -9.10 19.31 -11.26
CA GLN A 331 -8.22 20.45 -11.04
C GLN A 331 -8.95 21.72 -10.54
N SER A 332 -10.23 21.95 -10.87
CA SER A 332 -10.93 23.15 -10.38
C SER A 332 -11.22 23.08 -8.88
N ILE A 333 -11.27 21.87 -8.31
CA ILE A 333 -11.46 21.66 -6.88
C ILE A 333 -10.09 21.61 -6.19
N VAL A 334 -9.25 20.65 -6.55
CA VAL A 334 -8.01 20.33 -5.81
C VAL A 334 -6.78 21.08 -6.30
N GLY A 335 -6.92 21.90 -7.35
CA GLY A 335 -5.80 22.61 -7.95
C GLY A 335 -4.90 21.70 -8.78
N LYS A 336 -3.79 22.26 -9.26
CA LYS A 336 -2.75 21.52 -9.99
C LYS A 336 -1.89 20.69 -9.04
N ASN A 337 -1.52 19.48 -9.48
CA ASN A 337 -0.59 18.59 -8.80
C ASN A 337 -0.96 18.30 -7.33
N PRO A 338 -2.16 17.80 -7.02
CA PRO A 338 -2.53 17.44 -5.66
C PRO A 338 -1.54 16.41 -5.10
N LEU A 339 -0.98 16.66 -3.92
CA LEU A 339 -0.02 15.77 -3.27
C LEU A 339 -0.68 14.94 -2.17
N ALA A 340 -1.48 15.58 -1.31
CA ALA A 340 -2.01 14.95 -0.10
C ALA A 340 -3.50 14.64 -0.20
N ILE A 341 -3.87 13.44 0.23
CA ILE A 341 -5.24 13.02 0.52
C ILE A 341 -5.27 12.23 1.83
N PHE A 342 -6.34 12.38 2.60
CA PHE A 342 -6.63 11.55 3.76
C PHE A 342 -8.14 11.29 3.83
N VAL A 343 -8.53 10.07 4.16
CA VAL A 343 -9.92 9.72 4.44
C VAL A 343 -10.00 9.24 5.88
N ASN A 344 -10.79 9.93 6.71
CA ASN A 344 -10.95 9.58 8.11
C ASN A 344 -11.93 8.41 8.28
N THR A 345 -12.10 7.95 9.52
CA THR A 345 -13.01 6.84 9.85
C THR A 345 -14.50 7.14 9.66
N ASN A 346 -14.86 8.39 9.41
CA ASN A 346 -16.23 8.82 9.10
C ASN A 346 -16.43 9.02 7.58
N ASN A 347 -15.47 8.61 6.75
CA ASN A 347 -15.45 8.78 5.29
C ASN A 347 -15.48 10.23 4.80
N THR A 348 -15.08 11.18 5.65
CA THR A 348 -14.78 12.55 5.20
C THR A 348 -13.42 12.54 4.52
N ILE A 349 -13.37 13.09 3.30
CA ILE A 349 -12.17 13.17 2.47
C ILE A 349 -11.55 14.56 2.65
N TYR A 350 -10.25 14.58 2.87
CA TYR A 350 -9.42 15.78 3.05
C TYR A 350 -8.37 15.82 1.95
N ALA A 351 -8.21 16.96 1.29
CA ALA A 351 -7.12 17.20 0.35
C ALA A 351 -6.59 18.62 0.45
N ILE A 352 -5.34 18.81 0.03
CA ILE A 352 -4.71 20.15 -0.05
C ILE A 352 -4.82 20.68 -1.47
N ASN A 353 -5.26 21.92 -1.61
CA ASN A 353 -5.09 22.71 -2.82
C ASN A 353 -3.93 23.69 -2.61
N GLN A 354 -2.77 23.34 -3.17
CA GLN A 354 -1.54 24.13 -3.05
C GLN A 354 -1.59 25.48 -3.78
N GLN A 355 -2.47 25.64 -4.77
CA GLN A 355 -2.55 26.90 -5.52
C GLN A 355 -3.26 27.99 -4.72
N ASN A 356 -4.22 27.58 -3.90
CA ASN A 356 -5.06 28.48 -3.11
C ASN A 356 -4.70 28.46 -1.61
N ASN A 357 -3.73 27.63 -1.20
CA ASN A 357 -3.36 27.40 0.21
C ASN A 357 -4.59 27.02 1.06
N THR A 358 -5.36 26.03 0.59
CA THR A 358 -6.57 25.58 1.29
C THR A 358 -6.59 24.09 1.57
N ILE A 359 -7.25 23.73 2.67
CA ILE A 359 -7.65 22.35 2.97
C ILE A 359 -9.11 22.22 2.56
N ILE A 360 -9.37 21.27 1.66
CA ILE A 360 -10.69 21.00 1.11
C ILE A 360 -11.22 19.72 1.74
N MET A 361 -12.44 19.79 2.23
CA MET A 361 -13.15 18.67 2.86
C MET A 361 -14.44 18.40 2.10
N TRP A 362 -14.74 17.13 1.84
CA TRP A 362 -16.03 16.70 1.31
C TRP A 362 -16.39 15.31 1.79
N GLU A 363 -17.69 15.01 1.84
CA GLU A 363 -18.16 13.66 2.09
C GLU A 363 -18.06 12.82 0.82
N GLU A 364 -17.87 11.52 0.97
CA GLU A 364 -17.72 10.55 -0.13
C GLU A 364 -18.82 10.64 -1.21
N GLU A 365 -20.07 10.88 -0.80
CA GLU A 365 -21.22 10.98 -1.72
C GLU A 365 -21.39 12.37 -2.35
N SER A 366 -20.63 13.37 -1.89
CA SER A 366 -20.75 14.75 -2.36
C SER A 366 -19.77 15.05 -3.49
N VAL A 367 -20.28 15.67 -4.55
CA VAL A 367 -19.46 16.20 -5.66
C VAL A 367 -18.87 17.59 -5.33
N ASN A 368 -19.35 18.23 -4.26
CA ASN A 368 -18.95 19.57 -3.85
C ASN A 368 -18.24 19.56 -2.48
N PRO A 369 -17.23 20.44 -2.29
CA PRO A 369 -16.65 20.69 -0.98
C PRO A 369 -17.70 21.02 0.08
N THR A 370 -17.71 20.29 1.19
CA THR A 370 -18.56 20.60 2.35
C THR A 370 -17.94 21.67 3.23
N LYS A 371 -16.61 21.75 3.25
CA LYS A 371 -15.87 22.79 3.98
C LYS A 371 -14.55 23.10 3.31
N ILE A 372 -14.17 24.38 3.31
CA ILE A 372 -12.87 24.85 2.84
C ILE A 372 -12.25 25.64 3.99
N ILE A 373 -11.06 25.23 4.40
CA ILE A 373 -10.26 25.92 5.43
C ILE A 373 -9.15 26.69 4.70
N HIS A 374 -9.07 27.99 4.97
CA HIS A 374 -8.05 28.88 4.43
C HIS A 374 -6.99 29.15 5.47
N ASP A 375 -5.73 29.15 5.06
CA ASP A 375 -4.62 29.63 5.87
C ASP A 375 -3.45 30.09 4.97
N ASN A 376 -2.39 30.62 5.59
CA ASN A 376 -1.21 31.14 4.92
C ASN A 376 -0.10 30.09 4.69
N PHE A 377 -0.41 28.79 4.83
CA PHE A 377 0.60 27.76 4.58
C PHE A 377 1.03 27.74 3.11
N SER A 378 2.27 27.35 2.83
CA SER A 378 2.83 27.40 1.47
C SER A 378 3.44 26.07 1.05
N ASN A 379 3.14 25.61 -0.18
CA ASN A 379 3.75 24.39 -0.77
C ASN A 379 3.65 23.13 0.10
N SER A 380 2.57 22.97 0.84
CA SER A 380 2.33 21.84 1.75
C SER A 380 2.29 20.50 1.00
N ALA A 381 3.12 19.54 1.41
CA ALA A 381 3.23 18.25 0.73
C ALA A 381 2.36 17.13 1.34
N SER A 382 2.00 17.24 2.61
CA SER A 382 1.30 16.18 3.35
C SER A 382 0.30 16.73 4.36
N LEU A 383 -0.68 15.91 4.70
CA LEU A 383 -1.64 16.15 5.77
C LEU A 383 -1.94 14.86 6.50
N PHE A 384 -2.33 14.96 7.77
CA PHE A 384 -2.87 13.86 8.57
C PHE A 384 -4.00 14.38 9.45
N VAL A 385 -5.08 13.61 9.61
CA VAL A 385 -6.21 14.00 10.46
C VAL A 385 -6.35 12.98 11.58
N THR A 386 -6.43 13.46 12.82
CA THR A 386 -6.61 12.57 13.99
C THR A 386 -8.08 12.20 14.18
N SER A 387 -8.36 11.17 14.97
CA SER A 387 -9.74 10.81 15.34
C SER A 387 -10.49 11.89 16.15
N LYS A 388 -9.75 12.83 16.76
CA LYS A 388 -10.31 14.04 17.39
C LYS A 388 -10.75 15.10 16.36
N GLY A 389 -10.39 14.92 15.09
CA GLY A 389 -10.68 15.83 13.97
C GLY A 389 -9.61 16.92 13.76
N ASP A 390 -8.51 16.89 14.53
CA ASP A 390 -7.42 17.85 14.35
C ASP A 390 -6.66 17.55 13.05
N ILE A 391 -6.31 18.60 12.32
CA ILE A 391 -5.63 18.47 11.03
C ILE A 391 -4.19 18.93 11.18
N TYR A 392 -3.25 18.04 10.90
CA TYR A 392 -1.83 18.32 10.87
C TYR A 392 -1.41 18.53 9.41
N ILE A 393 -0.70 19.61 9.15
CA ILE A 393 -0.31 20.00 7.79
C ILE A 393 1.14 20.50 7.79
N ASP A 394 1.88 20.07 6.77
CA ASP A 394 3.19 20.62 6.43
C ASP A 394 3.04 22.07 5.96
N ASP A 395 3.83 23.01 6.49
CA ASP A 395 3.85 24.41 6.03
C ASP A 395 5.01 24.69 5.06
N GLY A 396 5.46 23.65 4.36
CA GLY A 396 6.45 23.73 3.30
C GLY A 396 7.84 24.21 3.70
N TYR A 397 8.74 24.16 2.72
CA TYR A 397 10.17 24.49 2.90
C TYR A 397 10.42 25.95 3.29
N GLY A 398 9.56 26.88 2.84
CA GLY A 398 9.74 28.31 3.07
C GLY A 398 9.54 28.74 4.53
N ASN A 399 8.59 28.10 5.22
CA ASN A 399 8.25 28.41 6.61
C ASN A 399 8.86 27.40 7.60
N GLY A 400 9.12 26.16 7.17
CA GLY A 400 9.88 25.19 7.96
C GLY A 400 9.19 24.73 9.24
N GLN A 401 7.90 24.39 9.16
CA GLN A 401 7.12 23.97 10.31
C GLN A 401 5.97 23.02 9.95
N VAL A 402 5.47 22.30 10.94
CA VAL A 402 4.20 21.57 10.89
C VAL A 402 3.20 22.29 11.77
N GLN A 403 2.04 22.56 11.22
CA GLN A 403 0.95 23.23 11.92
C GLN A 403 -0.18 22.25 12.23
N ARG A 404 -0.86 22.48 13.36
CA ARG A 404 -2.07 21.78 13.77
C ARG A 404 -3.24 22.75 13.75
N TRP A 405 -4.25 22.43 12.96
CA TRP A 405 -5.58 23.04 13.04
C TRP A 405 -6.38 22.31 14.11
N ILE A 406 -6.85 23.04 15.13
CA ILE A 406 -7.61 22.45 16.24
C ILE A 406 -9.08 22.35 15.86
N ALA A 407 -9.64 21.15 15.94
CA ALA A 407 -11.04 20.90 15.63
C ALA A 407 -11.97 21.72 16.56
N GLY A 408 -12.96 22.39 15.98
CA GLY A 408 -13.90 23.23 16.72
C GLY A 408 -13.41 24.65 17.03
N THR A 409 -12.19 25.01 16.63
CA THR A 409 -11.69 26.41 16.67
C THR A 409 -11.39 26.93 15.26
N THR A 410 -10.82 28.13 15.18
CA THR A 410 -10.32 28.74 13.92
C THR A 410 -8.82 29.00 13.96
N THR A 411 -8.07 28.28 14.82
CA THR A 411 -6.67 28.60 15.12
C THR A 411 -5.73 27.49 14.67
N PHE A 412 -4.66 27.87 13.97
CA PHE A 412 -3.50 27.03 13.72
C PHE A 412 -2.44 27.26 14.79
N VAL A 413 -1.79 26.20 15.24
CA VAL A 413 -0.65 26.25 16.15
C VAL A 413 0.51 25.45 15.59
N THR A 414 1.72 26.00 15.67
CA THR A 414 2.94 25.26 15.29
C THR A 414 3.19 24.16 16.33
N VAL A 415 3.39 22.93 15.85
CA VAL A 415 3.61 21.75 16.70
C VAL A 415 4.98 21.09 16.47
N MET A 416 5.63 21.39 15.35
CA MET A 416 6.98 20.91 15.04
C MET A 416 7.70 21.93 14.17
N ASN A 417 8.95 22.26 14.48
CA ASN A 417 9.81 23.05 13.59
C ASN A 417 10.66 22.09 12.75
N VAL A 418 10.72 22.28 11.44
CA VAL A 418 11.45 21.38 10.52
C VAL A 418 12.30 22.20 9.55
N SER A 419 13.46 21.67 9.14
CA SER A 419 14.33 22.36 8.18
C SER A 419 13.96 22.10 6.70
N SER A 420 12.90 21.32 6.45
CA SER A 420 12.40 20.98 5.12
C SER A 420 10.93 20.55 5.19
N SER A 421 10.23 20.61 4.06
CA SER A 421 8.90 20.02 3.90
C SER A 421 8.83 18.57 4.37
N CYS A 422 7.76 18.25 5.08
CA CYS A 422 7.36 16.89 5.44
C CYS A 422 6.58 16.27 4.28
N PHE A 423 7.16 15.28 3.60
CA PHE A 423 6.50 14.59 2.48
C PHE A 423 5.51 13.51 2.95
N GLY A 424 5.67 13.06 4.19
CA GLY A 424 4.74 12.22 4.93
C GLY A 424 4.61 12.73 6.35
N LEU A 425 3.36 12.80 6.81
CA LEU A 425 3.00 13.10 8.19
C LEU A 425 2.16 11.93 8.73
N PHE A 426 2.43 11.55 9.96
CA PHE A 426 1.65 10.52 10.66
C PHE A 426 1.61 10.84 12.15
N VAL A 427 0.46 10.64 12.79
CA VAL A 427 0.33 10.70 14.25
C VAL A 427 0.00 9.31 14.75
N ASP A 428 0.87 8.75 15.60
CA ASP A 428 0.67 7.41 16.17
C ASP A 428 -0.34 7.40 17.32
N ILE A 429 -0.63 6.20 17.81
CA ILE A 429 -1.56 5.95 18.92
C ILE A 429 -1.12 6.58 20.25
N ASN A 430 0.15 7.02 20.37
CA ASN A 430 0.68 7.67 21.57
C ASN A 430 0.70 9.20 21.45
N ASP A 431 -0.04 9.77 20.48
CA ASP A 431 -0.01 11.20 20.16
C ASP A 431 1.44 11.67 19.85
N THR A 432 2.23 10.86 19.13
CA THR A 432 3.55 11.25 18.61
C THR A 432 3.44 11.57 17.12
N LEU A 433 3.93 12.75 16.72
CA LEU A 433 3.93 13.22 15.34
C LEU A 433 5.25 12.86 14.66
N TYR A 434 5.15 12.26 13.48
CA TYR A 434 6.27 11.89 12.61
C TYR A 434 6.27 12.74 11.35
N CYS A 435 7.46 13.10 10.88
CA CYS A 435 7.68 13.86 9.66
C CYS A 435 8.85 13.27 8.86
N SER A 436 8.60 12.89 7.60
CA SER A 436 9.66 12.50 6.67
C SER A 436 10.18 13.71 5.89
N MET A 437 11.43 14.08 6.15
CA MET A 437 12.07 15.22 5.50
C MET A 437 12.78 14.78 4.23
N PHE A 438 12.07 14.86 3.11
CA PHE A 438 12.54 14.40 1.80
C PHE A 438 13.91 14.97 1.40
N ASN A 439 14.17 16.27 1.62
CA ASN A 439 15.43 16.91 1.23
C ASN A 439 16.58 16.71 2.22
N HIS A 440 16.31 16.15 3.40
CA HIS A 440 17.30 15.90 4.43
C HIS A 440 17.49 14.41 4.73
N ASP A 441 16.89 13.51 3.93
CA ASP A 441 17.18 12.07 3.98
C ASP A 441 17.00 11.42 5.36
N GLN A 442 15.99 11.89 6.12
CA GLN A 442 15.71 11.42 7.48
C GLN A 442 14.23 11.61 7.87
N VAL A 443 13.82 10.91 8.91
CA VAL A 443 12.48 11.02 9.52
C VAL A 443 12.63 11.44 10.99
N LEU A 444 11.85 12.45 11.40
CA LEU A 444 11.82 12.98 12.76
C LEU A 444 10.54 12.55 13.47
N LYS A 445 10.60 12.43 14.80
CA LYS A 445 9.42 12.35 15.67
C LYS A 445 9.45 13.41 16.78
N THR A 446 8.27 13.87 17.21
CA THR A 446 8.08 14.73 18.39
C THR A 446 6.81 14.35 19.15
N SER A 447 6.84 14.47 20.48
CA SER A 447 5.68 14.20 21.34
C SER A 447 4.71 15.37 21.31
N LEU A 448 3.42 15.11 21.11
CA LEU A 448 2.39 16.15 21.18
C LEU A 448 1.87 16.39 22.61
N ASN A 449 2.30 15.57 23.58
CA ASN A 449 1.86 15.62 24.98
C ASN A 449 2.77 16.49 25.87
N ASP A 450 3.95 16.89 25.39
CA ASP A 450 4.84 17.76 26.16
C ASP A 450 4.37 19.24 26.08
N SER A 451 4.16 19.86 27.24
CA SER A 451 3.86 21.29 27.36
C SER A 451 5.04 22.20 26.98
N VAL A 452 6.21 21.62 26.76
CA VAL A 452 7.42 22.27 26.25
C VAL A 452 7.76 21.53 24.97
N MET A 453 7.83 22.20 23.81
CA MET A 453 8.26 21.56 22.56
C MET A 453 9.55 20.77 22.81
N SER A 454 9.44 19.44 22.91
CA SER A 454 10.60 18.59 23.07
C SER A 454 11.43 18.66 21.79
N SER A 455 12.75 18.56 21.93
CA SER A 455 13.65 18.59 20.78
C SER A 455 13.33 17.44 19.84
N ASN A 456 13.04 17.73 18.57
CA ASN A 456 12.82 16.71 17.55
C ASN A 456 13.91 15.64 17.58
N ARG A 457 13.51 14.37 17.57
CA ARG A 457 14.44 13.24 17.54
C ARG A 457 14.43 12.59 16.16
N ILE A 458 15.61 12.34 15.60
CA ILE A 458 15.78 11.53 14.40
C ILE A 458 15.53 10.06 14.77
N ILE A 459 14.68 9.39 14.01
CA ILE A 459 14.34 7.99 14.23
C ILE A 459 14.69 7.06 13.07
N ALA A 460 14.92 7.60 11.87
CA ALA A 460 15.30 6.85 10.68
C ALA A 460 16.07 7.76 9.72
N GLY A 461 17.07 7.18 9.04
CA GLY A 461 17.99 7.93 8.19
C GLY A 461 19.09 8.65 8.99
N THR A 462 20.23 8.88 8.35
CA THR A 462 21.40 9.54 8.99
C THR A 462 21.55 11.01 8.59
N GLY A 463 20.57 11.58 7.87
CA GLY A 463 20.71 12.91 7.29
C GLY A 463 21.58 12.96 6.02
N SER A 464 21.98 11.81 5.49
CA SER A 464 22.81 11.69 4.28
C SER A 464 22.25 10.61 3.37
N PRO A 465 22.15 10.86 2.06
CA PRO A 465 21.53 9.93 1.13
C PRO A 465 22.42 8.70 0.94
N GLY A 466 21.83 7.51 1.04
CA GLY A 466 22.55 6.28 0.73
C GLY A 466 21.71 5.00 0.87
N PRO A 467 22.22 3.86 0.35
CA PRO A 467 21.48 2.59 0.31
C PRO A 467 21.69 1.72 1.56
N ALA A 468 22.49 2.14 2.55
CA ALA A 468 22.72 1.35 3.77
C ALA A 468 21.40 1.14 4.56
N SER A 469 21.36 0.15 5.46
CA SER A 469 20.17 -0.18 6.26
C SER A 469 19.70 0.99 7.12
N ASN A 470 20.61 1.78 7.66
CA ASN A 470 20.32 2.97 8.48
C ASN A 470 20.23 4.27 7.66
N GLN A 471 20.45 4.23 6.35
CA GLN A 471 20.38 5.40 5.46
C GLN A 471 19.09 5.39 4.65
N LEU A 472 18.62 6.60 4.33
CA LEU A 472 17.48 6.86 3.45
C LEU A 472 17.95 7.83 2.36
N ALA A 473 17.23 7.92 1.24
CA ALA A 473 17.46 8.88 0.18
C ALA A 473 16.11 9.36 -0.37
N GLY A 474 15.72 10.59 -0.05
CA GLY A 474 14.42 11.14 -0.38
C GLY A 474 13.25 10.36 0.25
N PRO A 475 13.15 10.27 1.59
CA PRO A 475 12.03 9.58 2.23
C PRO A 475 10.70 10.28 1.90
N GLY A 476 9.76 9.51 1.33
CA GLY A 476 8.43 9.95 0.91
C GLY A 476 7.40 9.77 2.02
N GLY A 477 6.29 9.09 1.73
CA GLY A 477 5.27 8.76 2.71
C GLY A 477 5.75 7.74 3.75
N ILE A 478 5.13 7.83 4.92
CA ILE A 478 5.42 7.04 6.11
C ILE A 478 4.13 6.47 6.68
N PHE A 479 4.26 5.32 7.36
CA PHE A 479 3.19 4.72 8.14
C PHE A 479 3.77 4.13 9.41
N VAL A 480 3.10 4.34 10.55
CA VAL A 480 3.51 3.75 11.83
C VAL A 480 2.42 2.76 12.26
N ASP A 481 2.80 1.51 12.46
CA ASP A 481 1.84 0.48 12.87
C ASP A 481 1.54 0.53 14.39
N MET A 482 0.62 -0.33 14.85
CA MET A 482 0.24 -0.39 16.26
C MET A 482 1.34 -0.92 17.20
N ASN A 483 2.45 -1.44 16.67
CA ASN A 483 3.64 -1.79 17.44
C ASN A 483 4.65 -0.62 17.51
N LEU A 484 4.31 0.53 16.91
CA LEU A 484 5.19 1.67 16.72
C LEU A 484 6.36 1.37 15.76
N ASP A 485 6.20 0.36 14.90
CA ASP A 485 7.16 0.09 13.83
C ASP A 485 6.92 1.06 12.68
N LEU A 486 7.99 1.65 12.15
CA LEU A 486 7.92 2.70 11.13
C LEU A 486 8.26 2.13 9.75
N TYR A 487 7.34 2.32 8.81
CA TYR A 487 7.51 2.02 7.40
C TYR A 487 7.78 3.32 6.65
N VAL A 488 8.87 3.35 5.89
CA VAL A 488 9.31 4.53 5.13
C VAL A 488 9.48 4.15 3.67
N THR A 489 8.81 4.89 2.78
CA THR A 489 9.13 4.83 1.35
C THR A 489 10.43 5.59 1.08
N ASP A 490 11.42 4.89 0.56
CA ASP A 490 12.76 5.42 0.32
C ASP A 490 12.92 5.69 -1.19
N CYS A 491 12.33 6.81 -1.65
CA CYS A 491 12.03 7.02 -3.07
C CYS A 491 13.26 6.92 -3.96
N ARG A 492 14.40 7.55 -3.61
CA ARG A 492 15.58 7.56 -4.49
C ARG A 492 16.37 6.25 -4.45
N ASN A 493 16.08 5.38 -3.48
CA ASN A 493 16.62 4.03 -3.41
C ASN A 493 15.63 2.97 -3.91
N ASP A 494 14.46 3.36 -4.45
CA ASP A 494 13.47 2.48 -5.05
C ASP A 494 13.03 1.31 -4.14
N ARG A 495 12.88 1.57 -2.83
CA ARG A 495 12.56 0.56 -1.82
C ARG A 495 11.62 1.06 -0.72
N VAL A 496 11.15 0.14 0.11
CA VAL A 496 10.50 0.43 1.40
C VAL A 496 11.35 -0.15 2.54
N GLN A 497 11.61 0.67 3.56
CA GLN A 497 12.34 0.29 4.76
C GLN A 497 11.40 0.21 5.97
N LEU A 498 11.52 -0.86 6.74
CA LEU A 498 10.87 -1.07 8.04
C LEU A 498 11.89 -0.85 9.15
N PHE A 499 11.64 0.11 10.03
CA PHE A 499 12.40 0.34 11.26
C PHE A 499 11.55 -0.17 12.42
N LEU A 500 12.04 -1.23 13.08
CA LEU A 500 11.40 -1.72 14.31
C LEU A 500 11.53 -0.66 15.40
N SER A 501 10.56 -0.63 16.32
CA SER A 501 10.55 0.36 17.40
C SER A 501 11.90 0.42 18.14
N GLU A 502 12.46 1.62 18.26
CA GLU A 502 13.78 1.94 18.87
C GLU A 502 15.03 1.38 18.14
N GLU A 503 14.87 0.71 17.01
CA GLU A 503 15.99 0.28 16.14
C GLU A 503 16.34 1.36 15.11
N SER A 504 17.64 1.52 14.84
CA SER A 504 18.16 2.51 13.87
C SER A 504 18.43 1.93 12.48
N ASN A 505 18.46 0.60 12.36
CA ASN A 505 18.66 -0.10 11.09
C ASN A 505 17.32 -0.53 10.52
N GLY A 506 17.09 -0.19 9.25
CA GLY A 506 15.91 -0.60 8.50
C GLY A 506 16.08 -1.98 7.85
N ILE A 507 14.97 -2.72 7.80
CA ILE A 507 14.79 -3.97 7.07
C ILE A 507 14.07 -3.64 5.75
N THR A 508 14.66 -4.03 4.61
CA THR A 508 14.02 -3.77 3.32
C THR A 508 12.89 -4.76 3.07
N VAL A 509 11.65 -4.27 3.09
CA VAL A 509 10.43 -5.09 2.98
C VAL A 509 9.82 -5.09 1.58
N ALA A 510 10.16 -4.12 0.73
CA ALA A 510 9.73 -4.07 -0.68
C ALA A 510 10.77 -3.37 -1.57
N GLY A 511 10.79 -3.74 -2.85
CA GLY A 511 11.77 -3.26 -3.84
C GLY A 511 12.76 -4.35 -4.29
N SER A 512 13.59 -4.04 -5.28
CA SER A 512 14.54 -4.99 -5.88
C SER A 512 15.65 -5.43 -4.93
N THR A 513 15.88 -4.69 -3.86
CA THR A 513 16.90 -4.97 -2.84
C THR A 513 16.36 -5.70 -1.60
N SER A 514 15.11 -6.18 -1.62
CA SER A 514 14.58 -7.01 -0.53
C SER A 514 15.20 -8.41 -0.55
N LEU A 515 15.10 -9.14 0.57
CA LEU A 515 15.62 -10.51 0.69
C LEU A 515 14.98 -11.46 -0.34
N ASN A 516 13.68 -11.27 -0.60
CA ASN A 516 12.88 -12.04 -1.56
C ASN A 516 12.16 -11.06 -2.51
N PRO A 517 12.82 -10.58 -3.58
CA PRO A 517 12.27 -9.53 -4.43
C PRO A 517 11.16 -10.08 -5.33
N THR A 518 9.93 -9.62 -5.11
CA THR A 518 8.77 -9.96 -5.95
C THR A 518 8.28 -8.78 -6.80
N ILE A 519 8.85 -7.59 -6.60
CA ILE A 519 8.46 -6.36 -7.29
C ILE A 519 9.65 -5.42 -7.45
N THR A 520 9.70 -4.70 -8.57
CA THR A 520 10.58 -3.56 -8.77
C THR A 520 9.76 -2.29 -8.60
N LEU A 521 10.18 -1.43 -7.68
CA LEU A 521 9.57 -0.12 -7.43
C LEU A 521 10.38 0.96 -8.16
N ARG A 522 9.77 2.14 -8.33
CA ARG A 522 10.44 3.33 -8.83
C ARG A 522 9.88 4.58 -8.15
N CYS A 523 10.68 5.18 -7.28
CA CYS A 523 10.27 6.29 -6.40
C CYS A 523 8.90 6.07 -5.75
N PRO A 524 8.77 5.08 -4.84
CA PRO A 524 7.56 4.93 -4.06
C PRO A 524 7.31 6.17 -3.17
N ASN A 525 6.06 6.62 -3.04
CA ASN A 525 5.69 7.77 -2.19
C ASN A 525 4.64 7.41 -1.13
N GLY A 526 3.40 7.10 -1.51
CA GLY A 526 2.37 6.70 -0.54
C GLY A 526 2.56 5.28 -0.01
N ILE A 527 2.23 5.05 1.26
CA ILE A 527 2.29 3.74 1.90
C ILE A 527 1.25 3.59 3.02
N THR A 528 0.64 2.41 3.14
CA THR A 528 -0.15 2.03 4.31
C THR A 528 -0.15 0.51 4.50
N LEU A 529 -0.59 0.07 5.68
CA LEU A 529 -0.85 -1.33 6.01
C LEU A 529 -2.33 -1.53 6.28
N ASP A 530 -2.83 -2.72 5.98
CA ASP A 530 -4.11 -3.18 6.46
C ASP A 530 -3.98 -3.85 7.85
N ALA A 531 -5.07 -4.40 8.40
CA ALA A 531 -5.07 -5.05 9.70
C ALA A 531 -4.31 -6.41 9.72
N GLU A 532 -4.12 -7.06 8.57
CA GLU A 532 -3.33 -8.29 8.43
C GLU A 532 -1.85 -8.01 8.07
N LYS A 533 -1.46 -6.73 8.05
CA LYS A 533 -0.14 -6.23 7.64
C LYS A 533 0.22 -6.48 6.17
N TYR A 534 -0.77 -6.59 5.29
CA TYR A 534 -0.52 -6.44 3.86
C TYR A 534 -0.14 -4.97 3.57
N LEU A 535 0.96 -4.81 2.84
CA LEU A 535 1.55 -3.53 2.50
C LEU A 535 1.03 -3.01 1.16
N PHE A 536 0.56 -1.77 1.14
CA PHE A 536 0.04 -1.07 -0.03
C PHE A 536 0.92 0.14 -0.31
N ILE A 537 1.39 0.27 -1.56
CA ILE A 537 2.41 1.25 -1.94
C ILE A 537 1.99 1.98 -3.22
N VAL A 538 2.16 3.29 -3.25
CA VAL A 538 2.10 4.08 -4.48
C VAL A 538 3.47 4.04 -5.13
N ASP A 539 3.57 3.34 -6.26
CA ASP A 539 4.78 3.20 -7.06
C ASP A 539 4.79 4.31 -8.12
N SER A 540 5.10 5.53 -7.68
CA SER A 540 4.75 6.77 -8.39
C SER A 540 5.34 6.87 -9.80
N ASN A 541 6.62 6.55 -10.00
CA ASN A 541 7.23 6.66 -11.33
C ASN A 541 6.94 5.45 -12.23
N ASN A 542 6.20 4.46 -11.73
CA ASN A 542 5.61 3.39 -12.53
C ASN A 542 4.07 3.55 -12.66
N ASP A 543 3.53 4.71 -12.24
CA ASP A 543 2.14 5.12 -12.46
C ASP A 543 1.07 4.17 -11.89
N ARG A 544 1.37 3.49 -10.78
CA ARG A 544 0.50 2.44 -10.22
C ARG A 544 0.47 2.41 -8.69
N ILE A 545 -0.54 1.72 -8.15
CA ILE A 545 -0.57 1.29 -6.75
C ILE A 545 -0.37 -0.24 -6.73
N VAL A 546 0.50 -0.71 -5.85
CA VAL A 546 0.80 -2.13 -5.65
C VAL A 546 0.46 -2.57 -4.24
N GLY A 547 0.11 -3.85 -4.06
CA GLY A 547 -0.19 -4.45 -2.76
C GLY A 547 0.51 -5.79 -2.60
N SER A 548 0.97 -6.10 -1.39
CA SER A 548 1.52 -7.42 -1.05
C SER A 548 0.42 -8.47 -0.93
N GLY A 549 0.72 -9.72 -1.27
CA GLY A 549 -0.14 -10.88 -1.04
C GLY A 549 0.67 -12.14 -0.77
N VAL A 550 0.01 -13.29 -0.68
CA VAL A 550 0.64 -14.59 -0.38
C VAL A 550 1.73 -15.00 -1.37
N ASN A 551 1.62 -14.56 -2.62
CA ASN A 551 2.57 -14.84 -3.70
C ASN A 551 3.53 -13.66 -3.98
N GLY A 552 3.60 -12.69 -3.06
CA GLY A 552 4.33 -11.44 -3.25
C GLY A 552 3.46 -10.28 -3.70
N PHE A 553 4.10 -9.20 -4.11
CA PHE A 553 3.44 -7.96 -4.55
C PHE A 553 2.81 -8.09 -5.94
N ARG A 554 1.65 -7.43 -6.10
CA ARG A 554 0.94 -7.30 -7.37
C ARG A 554 0.44 -5.88 -7.58
N CYS A 555 0.18 -5.53 -8.84
CA CYS A 555 -0.47 -4.27 -9.17
C CYS A 555 -1.97 -4.33 -8.85
N LEU A 556 -2.48 -3.28 -8.21
CA LEU A 556 -3.89 -3.16 -7.82
C LEU A 556 -4.66 -2.25 -8.79
N VAL A 557 -4.14 -1.05 -9.03
CA VAL A 557 -4.73 -0.04 -9.94
C VAL A 557 -3.64 0.74 -10.68
N GLY A 558 -3.95 1.28 -11.87
CA GLY A 558 -2.98 1.98 -12.74
C GLY A 558 -2.02 1.05 -13.50
N CYS A 559 -2.36 -0.23 -13.60
CA CYS A 559 -1.50 -1.24 -14.21
C CYS A 559 -1.30 -1.10 -15.73
N TYR A 560 -2.01 -0.16 -16.36
CA TYR A 560 -2.01 0.11 -17.80
C TYR A 560 -1.04 1.23 -18.20
N GLY A 561 -0.16 1.63 -17.28
CA GLY A 561 0.85 2.65 -17.48
C GLY A 561 0.30 4.07 -17.41
N TRP A 562 1.17 5.01 -17.82
CA TRP A 562 0.90 6.43 -17.74
C TRP A 562 -0.22 6.88 -18.69
N GLY A 563 -1.09 7.78 -18.23
CA GLY A 563 -2.13 8.39 -19.05
C GLY A 563 -3.25 9.02 -18.24
N SER A 564 -4.32 9.48 -18.91
CA SER A 564 -5.45 10.19 -18.30
C SER A 564 -6.78 9.43 -18.37
N GLN A 565 -6.79 8.23 -18.93
CA GLN A 565 -7.97 7.36 -18.94
C GLN A 565 -8.35 6.92 -17.51
N SER A 566 -9.56 6.38 -17.32
CA SER A 566 -10.06 5.93 -16.01
C SER A 566 -9.21 4.82 -15.37
N ASN A 567 -8.58 3.99 -16.19
CA ASN A 567 -7.70 2.90 -15.75
C ASN A 567 -6.20 3.26 -15.75
N GLN A 568 -5.86 4.52 -16.07
CA GLN A 568 -4.50 5.02 -16.12
C GLN A 568 -4.30 6.09 -15.03
N MET A 569 -3.05 6.23 -14.59
CA MET A 569 -2.62 7.29 -13.68
C MET A 569 -1.38 7.97 -14.26
N ASN A 570 -1.01 9.11 -13.71
CA ASN A 570 0.19 9.83 -14.08
C ASN A 570 0.84 10.37 -12.80
N LYS A 571 1.92 9.72 -12.37
CA LYS A 571 2.64 10.00 -11.14
C LYS A 571 1.73 10.11 -9.91
N PRO A 572 0.95 9.06 -9.58
CA PRO A 572 0.16 9.09 -8.36
C PRO A 572 1.08 9.32 -7.15
N PHE A 573 0.64 10.09 -6.15
CA PHE A 573 1.52 10.50 -5.04
C PHE A 573 1.12 9.89 -3.70
N SER A 574 -0.12 10.13 -3.26
CA SER A 574 -0.67 9.64 -2.00
C SER A 574 -2.00 8.95 -2.23
N PHE A 575 -2.40 8.08 -1.30
CA PHE A 575 -3.69 7.42 -1.32
C PHE A 575 -4.19 7.16 0.10
N SER A 576 -5.49 6.90 0.23
CA SER A 576 -6.14 6.54 1.49
C SER A 576 -7.35 5.64 1.23
N PHE A 577 -7.70 4.81 2.21
CA PHE A 577 -8.88 3.96 2.18
C PHE A 577 -10.05 4.63 2.88
N ASP A 578 -11.27 4.46 2.36
CA ASP A 578 -12.48 4.67 3.14
C ASP A 578 -12.83 3.44 3.98
N HIS A 579 -13.86 3.54 4.83
CA HIS A 579 -14.35 2.44 5.67
C HIS A 579 -14.90 1.24 4.89
N PHE A 580 -15.18 1.40 3.58
CA PHE A 580 -15.62 0.31 2.70
C PHE A 580 -14.45 -0.36 1.97
N GLY A 581 -13.24 0.17 2.12
CA GLY A 581 -12.02 -0.34 1.49
C GLY A 581 -11.76 0.24 0.09
N ASN A 582 -12.53 1.22 -0.40
CA ASN A 582 -12.25 1.87 -1.67
C ASN A 582 -10.95 2.69 -1.58
N ILE A 583 -10.19 2.75 -2.68
CA ILE A 583 -8.95 3.52 -2.75
C ILE A 583 -9.24 4.90 -3.31
N PHE A 584 -8.88 5.95 -2.58
CA PHE A 584 -8.78 7.31 -3.10
C PHE A 584 -7.32 7.66 -3.32
N VAL A 585 -6.96 8.11 -4.52
CA VAL A 585 -5.57 8.44 -4.89
C VAL A 585 -5.46 9.85 -5.45
N THR A 586 -4.38 10.55 -5.10
CA THR A 586 -3.96 11.77 -5.78
C THR A 586 -3.22 11.43 -7.07
N ASP A 587 -3.90 11.57 -8.20
CA ASP A 587 -3.34 11.38 -9.54
C ASP A 587 -2.66 12.68 -9.98
N GLN A 588 -1.49 12.93 -9.39
CA GLN A 588 -0.79 14.22 -9.38
C GLN A 588 -0.66 14.83 -10.78
N GLY A 589 -0.11 14.07 -11.73
CA GLY A 589 0.19 14.54 -13.08
C GLY A 589 -1.07 14.87 -13.90
N ASN A 590 -2.20 14.24 -13.56
CA ASN A 590 -3.50 14.54 -14.16
C ASN A 590 -4.30 15.59 -13.37
N SER A 591 -3.76 16.08 -12.24
CA SER A 591 -4.40 17.08 -11.38
C SER A 591 -5.83 16.70 -10.96
N ARG A 592 -6.02 15.45 -10.53
CA ARG A 592 -7.31 14.91 -10.09
C ARG A 592 -7.16 13.96 -8.91
N ILE A 593 -8.27 13.65 -8.26
CA ILE A 593 -8.41 12.57 -7.29
C ILE A 593 -9.30 11.50 -7.91
N GLN A 594 -8.82 10.26 -7.90
CA GLN A 594 -9.58 9.10 -8.39
C GLN A 594 -9.99 8.19 -7.25
N LYS A 595 -11.21 7.65 -7.33
CA LYS A 595 -11.74 6.60 -6.45
C LYS A 595 -11.80 5.28 -7.22
N PHE A 596 -11.19 4.23 -6.68
CA PHE A 596 -11.30 2.87 -7.19
C PHE A 596 -12.10 2.02 -6.22
N GLN A 597 -13.17 1.41 -6.71
CA GLN A 597 -14.14 0.69 -5.87
C GLN A 597 -13.61 -0.68 -5.46
N TYR A 598 -13.73 -1.03 -4.18
CA TYR A 598 -13.38 -2.34 -3.65
C TYR A 598 -14.43 -3.40 -3.99
N PHE A 599 -13.98 -4.63 -4.32
CA PHE A 599 -14.86 -5.77 -4.54
C PHE A 599 -14.82 -6.71 -3.32
N GLU A 600 -15.75 -6.53 -2.38
CA GLU A 600 -15.81 -7.32 -1.13
C GLU A 600 -15.84 -8.85 -1.35
N GLU A 601 -16.53 -9.31 -2.40
CA GLU A 601 -16.63 -10.74 -2.72
C GLU A 601 -15.31 -11.36 -3.22
N SER A 602 -14.27 -10.57 -3.48
CA SER A 602 -12.94 -11.11 -3.88
C SER A 602 -12.24 -11.90 -2.78
N CYS A 603 -12.77 -11.87 -1.55
CA CYS A 603 -12.26 -12.60 -0.39
C CYS A 603 -13.01 -13.90 -0.08
N ASP A 604 -14.09 -14.23 -0.78
CA ASP A 604 -14.83 -15.48 -0.56
C ASP A 604 -14.44 -16.55 -1.58
N SER A 605 -13.42 -17.33 -1.24
CA SER A 605 -12.95 -18.45 -2.05
C SER A 605 -14.00 -19.55 -2.26
N SER A 606 -15.08 -19.58 -1.47
CA SER A 606 -16.17 -20.57 -1.61
C SER A 606 -17.12 -20.25 -2.78
N LEU A 607 -17.10 -19.01 -3.28
CA LEU A 607 -17.88 -18.55 -4.43
C LEU A 607 -17.09 -18.57 -5.74
N LEU A 608 -15.77 -18.81 -5.69
CA LEU A 608 -14.90 -18.83 -6.86
C LEU A 608 -14.91 -20.20 -7.55
N VAL A 609 -15.26 -20.18 -8.83
CA VAL A 609 -15.22 -21.32 -9.73
C VAL A 609 -13.88 -21.35 -10.44
N LYS A 610 -13.29 -22.56 -10.56
CA LYS A 610 -12.03 -22.79 -11.27
C LYS A 610 -12.29 -23.38 -12.65
N SER A 611 -11.73 -22.74 -13.67
CA SER A 611 -11.68 -23.22 -15.04
C SER A 611 -10.24 -23.57 -15.39
N MET A 612 -10.00 -24.64 -16.14
CA MET A 612 -8.64 -25.05 -16.51
C MET A 612 -8.55 -25.21 -18.03
N TYR A 613 -7.46 -24.70 -18.60
CA TYR A 613 -7.11 -24.89 -20.00
C TYR A 613 -5.66 -25.37 -20.11
N LEU A 614 -5.44 -26.33 -20.99
CA LEU A 614 -4.11 -26.86 -21.29
C LEU A 614 -3.77 -26.52 -22.73
N SER A 615 -2.60 -25.92 -22.92
CA SER A 615 -2.04 -25.51 -24.20
C SER A 615 -0.66 -26.15 -24.37
N SER A 616 -0.27 -26.39 -25.62
CA SER A 616 1.07 -26.84 -25.99
C SER A 616 1.57 -26.03 -27.17
N LEU A 617 2.59 -25.20 -26.95
CA LEU A 617 3.28 -24.50 -28.03
C LEU A 617 4.24 -25.47 -28.70
N THR A 618 4.00 -25.75 -29.97
CA THR A 618 4.74 -26.72 -30.81
C THR A 618 5.27 -26.05 -32.06
N PRO A 619 6.14 -26.69 -32.85
CA PRO A 619 6.64 -26.10 -34.10
C PRO A 619 5.54 -25.81 -35.13
N ASN A 620 4.36 -26.41 -34.98
CA ASN A 620 3.19 -26.19 -35.85
C ASN A 620 2.26 -25.08 -35.33
N SER A 621 2.57 -24.49 -34.17
CA SER A 621 1.79 -23.38 -33.61
C SER A 621 2.02 -22.11 -34.44
N SER A 622 1.06 -21.19 -34.40
CA SER A 622 1.15 -19.91 -35.12
C SER A 622 2.40 -19.13 -34.68
N ILE A 623 2.99 -18.38 -35.61
CA ILE A 623 4.22 -17.61 -35.36
C ILE A 623 3.89 -16.12 -35.43
N TYR A 624 4.39 -15.33 -34.47
CA TYR A 624 4.32 -13.86 -34.53
C TYR A 624 5.67 -13.24 -34.19
N PHE A 625 5.83 -11.97 -34.57
CA PHE A 625 7.10 -11.26 -34.49
C PHE A 625 7.13 -10.38 -33.25
N GLN A 626 7.97 -10.75 -32.27
CA GLN A 626 8.11 -9.99 -31.03
C GLN A 626 9.20 -8.92 -31.13
N ASP A 627 10.35 -9.24 -31.75
CA ASP A 627 11.51 -8.34 -31.92
C ASP A 627 12.25 -8.69 -33.23
N CYS A 628 12.74 -7.70 -34.00
CA CYS A 628 13.29 -7.88 -35.37
C CYS A 628 14.51 -8.84 -35.49
N SER A 629 15.01 -9.42 -34.40
CA SER A 629 16.15 -10.33 -34.39
C SER A 629 15.79 -11.80 -34.32
N GLU A 630 14.56 -12.16 -33.93
CA GLU A 630 14.16 -13.55 -33.72
C GLU A 630 12.92 -13.88 -34.54
N PHE A 631 13.15 -14.58 -35.65
CA PHE A 631 12.12 -15.30 -36.38
C PHE A 631 11.84 -16.57 -35.56
N ASP A 632 10.57 -16.94 -35.35
CA ASP A 632 10.10 -18.22 -34.76
C ASP A 632 9.64 -18.22 -33.28
N SER A 633 9.00 -17.15 -32.78
CA SER A 633 8.22 -17.22 -31.53
C SER A 633 6.83 -17.81 -31.76
N TYR A 634 6.50 -18.90 -31.07
CA TYR A 634 5.20 -19.56 -31.19
C TYR A 634 4.17 -18.91 -30.27
N TYR A 635 2.93 -18.82 -30.74
CA TYR A 635 1.80 -18.37 -29.95
C TYR A 635 0.54 -19.20 -30.18
N GLU A 636 -0.37 -19.17 -29.21
CA GLU A 636 -1.73 -19.73 -29.31
C GLU A 636 -2.76 -18.67 -28.90
N GLU A 637 -3.82 -18.52 -29.68
CA GLU A 637 -4.97 -17.69 -29.35
C GLU A 637 -6.10 -18.53 -28.78
N ILE A 638 -6.56 -18.13 -27.60
CA ILE A 638 -7.60 -18.83 -26.85
C ILE A 638 -8.74 -17.84 -26.64
N GLN A 639 -9.88 -18.07 -27.29
CA GLN A 639 -11.08 -17.28 -27.05
C GLN A 639 -11.65 -17.60 -25.67
N MET A 640 -11.97 -16.56 -24.91
CA MET A 640 -12.63 -16.66 -23.62
C MET A 640 -14.03 -16.09 -23.73
N ASN A 641 -15.02 -16.92 -23.40
CA ASN A 641 -16.40 -16.46 -23.24
C ASN A 641 -16.71 -16.31 -21.75
N VAL A 642 -17.16 -15.12 -21.37
CA VAL A 642 -17.41 -14.77 -19.97
C VAL A 642 -18.91 -14.56 -19.78
N ASN A 643 -19.49 -15.35 -18.87
CA ASN A 643 -20.93 -15.35 -18.62
C ASN A 643 -21.35 -14.33 -17.56
N ILE A 644 -20.48 -14.07 -16.58
CA ILE A 644 -20.74 -13.13 -15.48
C ILE A 644 -19.64 -12.08 -15.45
N THR A 645 -20.03 -10.80 -15.45
CA THR A 645 -19.11 -9.69 -15.24
C THR A 645 -18.44 -9.85 -13.89
N GLY A 646 -17.12 -9.88 -13.87
CA GLY A 646 -16.41 -10.10 -12.62
C GLY A 646 -14.90 -10.07 -12.77
N TYR A 647 -14.24 -10.24 -11.64
CA TYR A 647 -12.81 -10.38 -11.57
C TYR A 647 -12.39 -11.83 -11.81
N TYR A 648 -11.41 -12.02 -12.70
CA TYR A 648 -10.87 -13.32 -13.03
C TYR A 648 -9.35 -13.29 -12.84
N THR A 649 -8.86 -14.29 -12.10
CA THR A 649 -7.43 -14.51 -11.84
C THR A 649 -6.95 -15.67 -12.68
N PHE A 650 -5.94 -15.43 -13.51
CA PHE A 650 -5.32 -16.39 -14.41
C PHE A 650 -3.96 -16.79 -13.85
N GLN A 651 -3.86 -18.00 -13.32
CA GLN A 651 -2.60 -18.62 -12.96
C GLN A 651 -2.08 -19.41 -14.17
N VAL A 652 -1.01 -18.93 -14.77
CA VAL A 652 -0.35 -19.55 -15.92
C VAL A 652 0.91 -20.26 -15.43
N ASN A 653 0.95 -21.58 -15.54
CA ASN A 653 2.15 -22.36 -15.25
C ASN A 653 2.70 -22.95 -16.54
N SER A 654 4.02 -22.97 -16.65
CA SER A 654 4.73 -23.37 -17.85
C SER A 654 5.92 -24.24 -17.54
N THR A 655 6.25 -25.13 -18.47
CA THR A 655 7.56 -25.81 -18.46
C THR A 655 8.68 -24.90 -18.99
N MET A 656 8.34 -23.75 -19.57
CA MET A 656 9.26 -22.75 -20.14
C MET A 656 9.51 -21.62 -19.14
N LYS A 657 10.76 -21.12 -19.06
CA LYS A 657 11.14 -20.00 -18.15
C LYS A 657 10.95 -18.61 -18.78
N THR A 658 10.51 -18.57 -20.03
CA THR A 658 10.57 -17.43 -20.94
C THR A 658 9.27 -17.39 -21.77
N MET A 659 8.18 -16.95 -21.13
CA MET A 659 6.85 -16.86 -21.75
C MET A 659 6.19 -15.50 -21.45
N TYR A 660 5.44 -14.97 -22.41
CA TYR A 660 4.46 -13.92 -22.16
C TYR A 660 3.03 -14.44 -22.27
N ALA A 661 2.17 -13.84 -21.46
CA ALA A 661 0.74 -14.06 -21.49
C ALA A 661 0.04 -12.70 -21.57
N TYR A 662 -0.97 -12.62 -22.43
CA TYR A 662 -1.73 -11.41 -22.70
C TYR A 662 -3.22 -11.72 -22.71
N ILE A 663 -4.01 -10.75 -22.28
CA ILE A 663 -5.47 -10.75 -22.40
C ILE A 663 -5.84 -9.56 -23.28
N TYR A 664 -6.65 -9.76 -24.32
CA TYR A 664 -7.11 -8.72 -25.23
C TYR A 664 -8.62 -8.53 -25.14
N THR A 665 -9.09 -7.28 -25.25
CA THR A 665 -10.52 -6.94 -25.30
C THR A 665 -11.18 -7.22 -26.66
N ASN A 666 -10.38 -7.51 -27.69
CA ASN A 666 -10.76 -7.75 -29.07
C ASN A 666 -9.82 -8.79 -29.70
N ASN A 667 -9.96 -9.05 -31.00
CA ASN A 667 -9.04 -9.94 -31.73
C ASN A 667 -7.58 -9.52 -31.54
N PHE A 668 -6.72 -10.50 -31.28
CA PHE A 668 -5.28 -10.31 -31.26
C PHE A 668 -4.78 -9.91 -32.65
N ASN A 669 -3.93 -8.90 -32.73
CA ASN A 669 -3.23 -8.54 -33.96
C ASN A 669 -1.75 -8.93 -33.81
N PRO A 670 -1.29 -10.03 -34.44
CA PRO A 670 0.10 -10.49 -34.33
C PRO A 670 1.11 -9.48 -34.91
N PHE A 671 0.65 -8.50 -35.70
CA PHE A 671 1.47 -7.44 -36.29
C PHE A 671 1.48 -6.15 -35.45
N ASN A 672 0.65 -6.06 -34.40
CA ASN A 672 0.60 -4.93 -33.48
C ASN A 672 0.16 -5.38 -32.07
N VAL A 673 1.06 -6.08 -31.39
CA VAL A 673 0.84 -6.77 -30.11
C VAL A 673 0.41 -5.80 -28.99
N SER A 674 0.77 -4.52 -29.07
CA SER A 674 0.48 -3.51 -28.04
C SER A 674 -0.94 -2.96 -28.08
N LYS A 675 -1.69 -3.19 -29.16
CA LYS A 675 -3.05 -2.67 -29.33
C LYS A 675 -4.08 -3.56 -28.63
N ASN A 676 -5.00 -2.97 -27.88
CA ASN A 676 -6.13 -3.64 -27.20
C ASN A 676 -5.75 -4.62 -26.07
N ILE A 677 -4.55 -4.52 -25.48
CA ILE A 677 -4.18 -5.31 -24.30
C ILE A 677 -5.04 -4.87 -23.10
N LEU A 678 -5.72 -5.84 -22.50
CA LEU A 678 -6.44 -5.75 -21.22
C LEU A 678 -5.59 -6.19 -20.03
N SER A 679 -4.67 -7.13 -20.18
CA SER A 679 -3.77 -7.55 -19.10
C SER A 679 -2.53 -8.22 -19.66
N LYS A 680 -1.39 -8.08 -18.99
CA LYS A 680 -0.09 -8.67 -19.38
C LYS A 680 0.62 -9.19 -18.12
N ASN A 681 1.35 -10.30 -18.24
CA ASN A 681 2.25 -10.75 -17.17
C ASN A 681 3.45 -9.78 -16.99
N GLY A 682 3.88 -9.55 -15.75
CA GLY A 682 4.93 -8.58 -15.40
C GLY A 682 6.28 -8.87 -16.11
N ASP A 683 7.08 -7.82 -16.32
CA ASP A 683 8.32 -7.78 -17.14
C ASP A 683 9.50 -8.65 -16.65
N SER A 684 9.27 -9.64 -15.78
CA SER A 684 10.35 -10.51 -15.27
C SER A 684 10.72 -11.59 -16.31
N ARG A 685 11.98 -11.56 -16.74
CA ARG A 685 12.51 -12.41 -17.84
C ARG A 685 12.90 -13.84 -17.44
N ASN A 686 12.46 -14.37 -16.29
CA ASN A 686 12.92 -15.68 -15.79
C ASN A 686 11.93 -16.34 -14.79
N GLN A 687 10.67 -16.51 -15.17
CA GLN A 687 9.66 -17.18 -14.32
C GLN A 687 8.92 -18.26 -15.11
N SER A 688 8.61 -19.39 -14.46
CA SER A 688 7.82 -20.48 -15.04
C SER A 688 6.35 -20.45 -14.60
N GLN A 689 6.00 -19.49 -13.76
CA GLN A 689 4.66 -19.29 -13.23
C GLN A 689 4.35 -17.81 -13.22
N TYR A 690 3.18 -17.44 -13.73
CA TYR A 690 2.71 -16.07 -13.82
C TYR A 690 1.27 -15.99 -13.33
N GLN A 691 0.95 -14.90 -12.66
CA GLN A 691 -0.42 -14.57 -12.28
C GLN A 691 -0.84 -13.31 -13.02
N LEU A 692 -1.91 -13.40 -13.80
CA LEU A 692 -2.55 -12.27 -14.45
C LEU A 692 -3.94 -12.09 -13.87
N THR A 693 -4.41 -10.86 -13.89
CA THR A 693 -5.73 -10.55 -13.39
C THR A 693 -6.41 -9.56 -14.31
N ALA A 694 -7.68 -9.80 -14.60
CA ALA A 694 -8.50 -8.93 -15.44
C ALA A 694 -9.93 -8.87 -14.92
N VAL A 695 -10.56 -7.71 -15.08
CA VAL A 695 -12.01 -7.59 -14.99
C VAL A 695 -12.57 -7.87 -16.37
N LEU A 696 -13.42 -8.88 -16.44
CA LEU A 696 -14.06 -9.31 -17.68
C LEU A 696 -15.55 -9.02 -17.58
N GLU A 697 -16.12 -8.42 -18.62
CA GLU A 697 -17.54 -8.12 -18.71
C GLU A 697 -18.30 -9.30 -19.34
N ALA A 698 -19.49 -9.57 -18.82
CA ALA A 698 -20.39 -10.56 -19.38
C ALA A 698 -20.73 -10.23 -20.83
N ASN A 699 -20.82 -11.26 -21.67
CA ASN A 699 -21.18 -11.16 -23.09
C ASN A 699 -20.16 -10.41 -23.98
N MET A 700 -18.98 -10.11 -23.44
CA MET A 700 -17.84 -9.62 -24.23
C MET A 700 -16.94 -10.79 -24.62
N LYS A 701 -16.32 -10.70 -25.81
CA LYS A 701 -15.34 -11.69 -26.28
C LYS A 701 -13.94 -11.21 -25.92
N TYR A 702 -13.19 -12.05 -25.22
CA TYR A 702 -11.79 -11.79 -24.91
C TYR A 702 -10.90 -12.82 -25.59
N VAL A 703 -9.67 -12.45 -25.90
CA VAL A 703 -8.65 -13.37 -26.44
C VAL A 703 -7.50 -13.45 -25.46
N PHE A 704 -7.20 -14.65 -24.96
CA PHE A 704 -6.01 -14.94 -24.20
C PHE A 704 -4.92 -15.42 -25.15
N VAL A 705 -3.74 -14.83 -25.08
CA VAL A 705 -2.60 -15.19 -25.93
C VAL A 705 -1.45 -15.64 -25.05
N VAL A 706 -0.95 -16.85 -25.29
CA VAL A 706 0.31 -17.36 -24.72
C VAL A 706 1.37 -17.39 -25.79
N THR A 707 2.61 -17.00 -25.45
CA THR A 707 3.71 -16.91 -26.41
C THR A 707 5.06 -17.19 -25.77
N THR A 708 5.99 -17.75 -26.57
CA THR A 708 7.40 -17.86 -26.20
C THR A 708 8.17 -16.55 -26.44
N SER A 709 8.96 -16.14 -25.45
CA SER A 709 9.84 -14.96 -25.58
C SER A 709 11.18 -15.26 -26.26
N ALA A 710 11.35 -16.46 -26.79
CA ALA A 710 12.56 -16.93 -27.48
C ALA A 710 12.15 -17.82 -28.65
N SER A 711 12.93 -17.74 -29.73
CA SER A 711 12.75 -18.50 -30.97
C SER A 711 12.86 -20.01 -30.76
N ASN A 712 11.99 -20.77 -31.45
CA ASN A 712 11.99 -22.24 -31.49
C ASN A 712 11.81 -22.96 -30.13
N VAL A 713 11.37 -22.25 -29.10
CA VAL A 713 11.07 -22.85 -27.79
C VAL A 713 9.68 -23.48 -27.81
N THR A 714 9.59 -24.74 -27.41
CA THR A 714 8.31 -25.46 -27.31
C THR A 714 8.07 -25.86 -25.86
N GLY A 715 6.82 -25.99 -25.46
CA GLY A 715 6.50 -26.33 -24.08
C GLY A 715 5.01 -26.31 -23.79
N ASN A 716 4.68 -26.88 -22.64
CA ASN A 716 3.31 -27.00 -22.18
C ASN A 716 2.97 -25.83 -21.25
N VAL A 717 1.74 -25.36 -21.40
CA VAL A 717 1.18 -24.26 -20.62
C VAL A 717 -0.14 -24.71 -20.01
N SER A 718 -0.25 -24.59 -18.69
CA SER A 718 -1.52 -24.77 -17.99
C SER A 718 -2.03 -23.42 -17.51
N ILE A 719 -3.26 -23.10 -17.85
CA ILE A 719 -3.94 -21.87 -17.43
C ILE A 719 -5.06 -22.29 -16.49
N GLU A 720 -4.94 -21.92 -15.22
CA GLU A 720 -6.00 -22.07 -14.22
C GLU A 720 -6.64 -20.70 -13.99
N VAL A 721 -7.94 -20.61 -14.18
CA VAL A 721 -8.69 -19.36 -14.02
C VAL A 721 -9.67 -19.48 -12.88
N SER A 722 -9.54 -18.60 -11.89
CA SER A 722 -10.45 -18.49 -10.76
C SER A 722 -11.32 -17.23 -10.92
N GLY A 723 -12.65 -17.38 -10.89
CA GLY A 723 -13.59 -16.26 -10.99
C GLY A 723 -15.02 -16.64 -10.62
N ARG A 724 -15.97 -15.71 -10.77
CA ARG A 724 -17.38 -15.91 -10.35
C ARG A 724 -18.18 -16.89 -11.21
N SER A 725 -17.67 -17.26 -12.39
CA SER A 725 -18.29 -18.25 -13.27
C SER A 725 -17.23 -19.04 -14.03
N TYR A 726 -17.63 -20.17 -14.61
CA TYR A 726 -16.76 -20.86 -15.56
C TYR A 726 -16.47 -19.94 -16.75
N ILE A 727 -15.20 -19.90 -17.17
CA ILE A 727 -14.83 -19.36 -18.47
C ILE A 727 -14.83 -20.52 -19.46
N ASP A 728 -15.61 -20.39 -20.52
CA ASP A 728 -15.56 -21.33 -21.63
C ASP A 728 -14.43 -20.91 -22.58
N PHE A 729 -13.39 -21.75 -22.64
CA PHE A 729 -12.27 -21.58 -23.55
C PHE A 729 -12.56 -22.25 -24.90
N ASN A 730 -12.29 -21.55 -25.99
CA ASN A 730 -12.28 -22.12 -27.32
C ASN A 730 -10.95 -21.79 -28.01
N SER A 731 -10.21 -22.82 -28.44
CA SER A 731 -9.02 -22.62 -29.26
C SER A 731 -9.41 -21.96 -30.59
N ILE A 732 -8.78 -20.85 -30.94
CA ILE A 732 -8.95 -20.25 -32.27
C ILE A 732 -7.88 -20.87 -33.18
N SER A 733 -8.25 -21.93 -33.92
CA SER A 733 -7.41 -22.43 -35.00
C SER A 733 -7.62 -21.58 -36.25
N TYR A 734 -6.69 -20.68 -36.55
CA TYR A 734 -6.60 -20.18 -37.92
C TYR A 734 -6.14 -21.34 -38.82
N PRO A 735 -6.68 -21.49 -40.05
CA PRO A 735 -6.01 -22.31 -41.03
C PRO A 735 -4.59 -21.75 -41.12
N SER A 736 -3.62 -22.59 -40.74
CA SER A 736 -2.17 -22.37 -40.80
C SER A 736 -1.85 -21.08 -41.55
N VAL A 737 -1.42 -20.03 -40.83
CA VAL A 737 -0.65 -18.97 -41.47
C VAL A 737 0.39 -19.72 -42.28
N ILE A 738 0.23 -19.61 -43.58
CA ILE A 738 0.93 -20.32 -44.64
C ILE A 738 2.35 -20.55 -44.14
N GLU A 739 2.79 -21.82 -44.09
CA GLU A 739 4.22 -22.12 -44.16
C GLU A 739 4.72 -21.22 -45.29
N ILE A 740 5.35 -20.08 -44.99
CA ILE A 740 6.03 -19.32 -46.03
C ILE A 740 7.19 -20.24 -46.33
N PRO A 741 7.16 -21.00 -47.43
CA PRO A 741 8.24 -21.89 -47.73
C PRO A 741 9.35 -20.94 -48.15
N TYR A 742 10.26 -20.64 -47.22
CA TYR A 742 11.47 -19.87 -47.50
C TYR A 742 12.30 -20.51 -48.63
N SER A 743 11.94 -21.71 -49.08
CA SER A 743 12.59 -22.48 -50.13
C SER A 743 12.06 -22.24 -51.56
N SER A 744 10.99 -21.46 -51.78
CA SER A 744 10.51 -21.17 -53.15
C SER A 744 9.86 -19.80 -53.35
N ALA A 745 10.24 -18.78 -52.58
CA ALA A 745 9.72 -17.43 -52.79
C ALA A 745 10.27 -16.84 -54.10
N VAL A 746 9.38 -16.40 -54.99
CA VAL A 746 9.77 -15.57 -56.12
C VAL A 746 10.24 -14.23 -55.56
N GLN A 747 11.49 -13.87 -55.89
CA GLN A 747 12.14 -12.68 -55.35
C GLN A 747 12.18 -11.58 -56.40
N SER A 748 11.66 -10.42 -56.04
CA SER A 748 11.91 -9.16 -56.73
C SER A 748 12.89 -8.33 -55.92
N ASN A 749 13.88 -7.79 -56.61
CA ASN A 749 14.86 -6.89 -56.03
C ASN A 749 14.76 -5.53 -56.72
N TYR A 750 14.64 -4.48 -55.92
CA TYR A 750 14.70 -3.09 -56.37
C TYR A 750 15.86 -2.41 -55.67
N SER A 751 16.75 -1.75 -56.41
CA SER A 751 17.88 -1.03 -55.82
C SER A 751 17.88 0.41 -56.31
N SER A 752 18.13 1.35 -55.40
CA SER A 752 18.17 2.78 -55.69
C SER A 752 19.04 3.53 -54.68
N GLU A 753 19.22 4.83 -54.91
CA GLU A 753 20.01 5.73 -54.07
C GLU A 753 19.14 6.92 -53.62
N LEU A 754 19.18 7.21 -52.31
CA LEU A 754 18.70 8.47 -51.77
C LEU A 754 19.88 9.45 -51.73
N ASN A 755 19.83 10.47 -52.59
CA ASN A 755 20.87 11.49 -52.71
C ASN A 755 20.27 12.90 -52.59
N THR A 756 21.10 13.92 -52.74
CA THR A 756 20.69 15.33 -52.59
C THR A 756 19.65 15.80 -53.61
N SER A 757 19.44 15.06 -54.70
CA SER A 757 18.39 15.32 -55.70
C SER A 757 17.08 14.57 -55.44
N SER A 758 17.05 13.66 -54.46
CA SER A 758 15.84 12.95 -54.04
C SER A 758 14.83 13.92 -53.40
N GLN A 759 13.53 13.57 -53.49
CA GLN A 759 12.47 14.38 -52.90
C GLN A 759 12.63 14.42 -51.38
N THR A 760 12.20 15.53 -50.75
CA THR A 760 12.27 15.68 -49.30
C THR A 760 10.89 15.93 -48.68
N TYR A 761 10.68 15.44 -47.46
CA TYR A 761 9.51 15.79 -46.66
C TYR A 761 9.89 15.99 -45.18
N SER A 762 8.98 16.60 -44.42
CA SER A 762 9.19 16.92 -43.00
C SER A 762 8.50 15.86 -42.13
N ARG A 763 9.28 15.08 -41.39
CA ARG A 763 8.77 14.04 -40.47
C ARG A 763 8.67 14.51 -39.01
N ASP A 764 9.46 15.50 -38.60
CA ASP A 764 9.48 16.09 -37.26
C ASP A 764 9.52 17.63 -37.36
N CYS A 765 8.75 18.33 -36.52
CA CYS A 765 8.73 19.78 -36.41
C CYS A 765 10.10 20.43 -36.13
N ARG A 766 11.11 19.66 -35.69
CA ARG A 766 12.46 20.15 -35.36
C ARG A 766 13.50 20.02 -36.49
N LYS A 767 13.25 19.18 -37.50
CA LYS A 767 14.23 18.87 -38.57
C LYS A 767 13.52 18.77 -39.93
N SER A 768 13.91 19.63 -40.87
CA SER A 768 13.50 19.56 -42.27
C SER A 768 14.57 18.83 -43.10
N ASN A 769 14.16 18.13 -44.16
CA ASN A 769 15.00 17.44 -45.18
C ASN A 769 15.29 15.95 -44.91
N TYR A 770 14.25 15.13 -44.78
CA TYR A 770 14.38 13.67 -44.92
C TYR A 770 14.23 13.32 -46.40
N TYR A 771 15.24 12.68 -46.99
CA TYR A 771 15.16 12.25 -48.39
C TYR A 771 14.29 11.00 -48.48
N TYR A 772 13.41 10.96 -49.47
CA TYR A 772 12.55 9.81 -49.72
C TYR A 772 12.43 9.50 -51.20
N GLN A 773 12.01 8.27 -51.47
CA GLN A 773 11.63 7.78 -52.79
C GLN A 773 10.31 7.02 -52.69
N THR A 774 9.43 7.25 -53.66
CA THR A 774 8.16 6.53 -53.80
C THR A 774 8.31 5.45 -54.87
N ILE A 775 7.83 4.26 -54.54
CA ILE A 775 7.94 3.05 -55.36
C ILE A 775 6.55 2.46 -55.45
N ARG A 776 6.00 2.36 -56.65
CA ARG A 776 4.72 1.70 -56.88
C ARG A 776 4.93 0.19 -56.85
N MET A 777 4.09 -0.49 -56.09
CA MET A 777 4.08 -1.94 -55.97
C MET A 777 2.90 -2.50 -56.78
N ASN A 778 3.16 -3.28 -57.82
CA ASN A 778 2.11 -3.92 -58.61
C ASN A 778 1.92 -5.37 -58.14
N VAL A 779 0.82 -5.60 -57.45
CA VAL A 779 0.49 -6.88 -56.81
C VAL A 779 -0.34 -7.73 -57.77
N VAL A 780 0.23 -8.84 -58.22
CA VAL A 780 -0.40 -9.76 -59.19
C VAL A 780 -1.25 -10.82 -58.51
N GLU A 781 -0.89 -11.25 -57.30
CA GLU A 781 -1.65 -12.21 -56.49
C GLU A 781 -1.93 -11.66 -55.09
N THR A 782 -3.12 -11.91 -54.55
CA THR A 782 -3.50 -11.42 -53.22
C THR A 782 -2.83 -12.31 -52.19
N GLY A 783 -2.06 -11.72 -51.26
CA GLY A 783 -1.44 -12.49 -50.18
C GLY A 783 -0.45 -11.69 -49.35
N TYR A 784 0.30 -12.40 -48.51
CA TYR A 784 1.32 -11.82 -47.63
C TYR A 784 2.65 -11.66 -48.36
N TYR A 785 3.15 -10.43 -48.40
CA TYR A 785 4.46 -10.10 -48.95
C TYR A 785 5.38 -9.65 -47.82
N ALA A 786 6.54 -10.29 -47.68
CA ALA A 786 7.61 -9.87 -46.78
C ALA A 786 8.57 -8.95 -47.52
N LEU A 787 8.79 -7.76 -46.96
CA LEU A 787 9.69 -6.74 -47.49
C LEU A 787 10.86 -6.57 -46.51
N SER A 788 12.07 -6.53 -47.06
CA SER A 788 13.28 -6.21 -46.29
C SER A 788 14.16 -5.27 -47.08
N SER A 789 14.71 -4.25 -46.43
CA SER A 789 15.78 -3.46 -47.00
C SER A 789 17.16 -4.07 -46.70
N ASN A 790 18.11 -3.75 -47.57
CA ASN A 790 19.54 -3.80 -47.28
C ASN A 790 20.14 -2.47 -47.76
N SER A 791 20.58 -1.66 -46.80
CA SER A 791 20.91 -0.26 -46.96
C SER A 791 22.23 0.09 -46.29
N SER A 792 22.98 1.03 -46.89
CA SER A 792 24.20 1.59 -46.31
C SER A 792 23.94 2.62 -45.19
N MET A 793 22.67 2.89 -44.89
CA MET A 793 22.22 3.83 -43.88
C MET A 793 20.91 3.38 -43.25
N ASP A 794 20.57 3.94 -42.09
CA ASP A 794 19.26 3.75 -41.48
C ASP A 794 18.13 4.23 -42.40
N THR A 795 17.34 3.29 -42.89
CA THR A 795 16.17 3.51 -43.75
C THR A 795 14.88 3.14 -43.04
N PHE A 796 13.80 3.79 -43.46
CA PHE A 796 12.43 3.50 -43.04
C PHE A 796 11.60 3.15 -44.27
N GLY A 797 10.71 2.17 -44.12
CA GLY A 797 9.74 1.78 -45.14
C GLY A 797 8.32 1.95 -44.64
N ASP A 798 7.51 2.66 -45.41
CA ASP A 798 6.08 2.89 -45.16
C ASP A 798 5.27 2.51 -46.42
N ILE A 799 4.20 1.73 -46.29
CA ILE A 799 3.29 1.40 -47.40
C ILE A 799 2.03 2.24 -47.28
N TYR A 800 1.64 2.87 -48.39
CA TYR A 800 0.43 3.66 -48.55
C TYR A 800 -0.53 2.99 -49.54
N LYS A 801 -1.83 3.10 -49.27
CA LYS A 801 -2.88 2.75 -50.22
C LYS A 801 -3.08 3.88 -51.21
N ASP A 802 -3.22 3.56 -52.48
CA ASP A 802 -3.54 4.46 -53.59
C ASP A 802 -2.47 5.53 -53.90
N ASP A 803 -2.12 6.42 -52.96
CA ASP A 803 -1.11 7.47 -53.16
C ASP A 803 -0.44 7.95 -51.85
N PHE A 804 0.76 8.52 -51.95
CA PHE A 804 1.49 9.15 -50.84
C PHE A 804 1.43 10.69 -50.95
N ASN A 805 1.03 11.35 -49.85
CA ASN A 805 1.00 12.80 -49.74
C ASN A 805 2.11 13.31 -48.80
N PRO A 806 3.22 13.89 -49.31
CA PRO A 806 4.32 14.35 -48.46
C PRO A 806 3.94 15.54 -47.55
N MET A 807 2.84 16.24 -47.84
CA MET A 807 2.29 17.31 -46.98
C MET A 807 1.39 16.77 -45.85
N ASN A 808 0.92 15.52 -45.98
CA ASN A 808 0.10 14.83 -44.99
C ASN A 808 0.50 13.34 -44.93
N PRO A 809 1.68 13.01 -44.37
CA PRO A 809 2.28 11.69 -44.48
C PRO A 809 1.56 10.58 -43.69
N PHE A 810 0.47 10.90 -43.00
CA PHE A 810 -0.39 9.93 -42.30
C PHE A 810 -1.63 9.55 -43.12
N GLU A 811 -1.92 10.29 -44.19
CA GLU A 811 -3.03 10.01 -45.10
C GLU A 811 -2.73 8.73 -45.89
N ASN A 812 -3.69 7.80 -45.93
CA ASN A 812 -3.61 6.51 -46.63
C ASN A 812 -2.49 5.56 -46.18
N LEU A 813 -1.84 5.79 -45.04
CA LEU A 813 -0.83 4.89 -44.49
C LEU A 813 -1.46 3.53 -44.11
N LEU A 814 -0.92 2.44 -44.65
CA LEU A 814 -1.39 1.08 -44.40
C LEU A 814 -0.49 0.29 -43.44
N SER A 815 0.82 0.42 -43.63
CA SER A 815 1.82 -0.31 -42.84
C SER A 815 3.05 0.56 -42.68
N GLN A 816 3.64 0.54 -41.48
CA GLN A 816 4.81 1.33 -41.14
C GLN A 816 5.80 0.46 -40.35
N ASP A 817 7.08 0.68 -40.60
CA ASP A 817 8.17 0.19 -39.77
C ASP A 817 8.14 0.84 -38.36
N TYR A 818 7.85 0.03 -37.33
CA TYR A 818 7.81 0.47 -35.93
C TYR A 818 9.21 0.35 -35.30
N ARG A 819 9.79 1.49 -34.89
CA ARG A 819 11.13 1.69 -34.30
C ARG A 819 11.42 0.85 -33.03
N ALA A 820 11.58 -0.46 -33.16
CA ALA A 820 12.09 -1.32 -32.08
C ALA A 820 13.51 -1.82 -32.34
N CYS A 821 14.14 -1.42 -33.46
CA CYS A 821 15.31 -2.13 -33.99
C CYS A 821 16.49 -1.17 -34.15
N SER A 822 17.68 -1.61 -33.70
CA SER A 822 18.96 -0.88 -33.76
C SER A 822 19.67 -1.06 -35.12
N SER A 823 18.98 -1.62 -36.11
CA SER A 823 19.51 -1.95 -37.44
C SER A 823 19.33 -0.83 -38.45
N GLN A 824 20.23 -0.79 -39.43
CA GLN A 824 20.19 0.12 -40.59
C GLN A 824 19.02 -0.17 -41.56
N ASP A 825 18.39 -1.34 -41.42
CA ASP A 825 17.39 -1.85 -42.35
C ASP A 825 16.00 -2.00 -41.73
N PHE A 826 14.97 -1.73 -42.54
CA PHE A 826 13.58 -2.03 -42.21
C PHE A 826 13.20 -3.43 -42.73
N LYS A 827 12.37 -4.14 -41.95
CA LYS A 827 11.77 -5.41 -42.34
C LYS A 827 10.34 -5.50 -41.82
N PHE A 828 9.38 -5.74 -42.71
CA PHE A 828 7.98 -5.92 -42.32
C PHE A 828 7.21 -6.73 -43.37
N ILE A 829 6.04 -7.25 -42.97
CA ILE A 829 5.14 -8.02 -43.84
C ILE A 829 3.87 -7.19 -44.07
N ALA A 830 3.37 -7.16 -45.30
CA ALA A 830 2.10 -6.53 -45.64
C ALA A 830 1.19 -7.51 -46.39
N TYR A 831 -0.10 -7.53 -46.03
CA TYR A 831 -1.11 -8.24 -46.80
C TYR A 831 -1.62 -7.32 -47.92
N LEU A 832 -1.40 -7.72 -49.17
CA LEU A 832 -1.68 -6.89 -50.33
C LEU A 832 -2.73 -7.56 -51.23
N TYR A 833 -3.64 -6.76 -51.78
CA TYR A 833 -4.73 -7.20 -52.64
C TYR A 833 -4.44 -6.91 -54.11
N THR A 834 -4.77 -7.86 -54.99
CA THR A 834 -4.72 -7.65 -56.44
C THR A 834 -5.61 -6.49 -56.86
N GLY A 835 -5.16 -5.69 -57.84
CA GLY A 835 -5.94 -4.57 -58.39
C GLY A 835 -6.01 -3.32 -57.51
N THR A 836 -5.34 -3.31 -56.35
CA THR A 836 -5.15 -2.12 -55.52
C THR A 836 -3.79 -1.50 -55.81
N THR A 837 -3.70 -0.16 -55.86
CA THR A 837 -2.42 0.54 -56.01
C THR A 837 -1.78 0.70 -54.64
N TYR A 838 -0.52 0.30 -54.50
CA TYR A 838 0.26 0.50 -53.27
C TYR A 838 1.52 1.30 -53.57
N ILE A 839 1.83 2.26 -52.70
CA ILE A 839 3.05 3.07 -52.78
C ILE A 839 3.92 2.76 -51.56
N LEU A 840 5.08 2.16 -51.80
CA LEU A 840 6.15 2.03 -50.80
C LEU A 840 6.99 3.31 -50.80
N VAL A 841 7.06 3.96 -49.66
CA VAL A 841 7.94 5.10 -49.40
C VAL A 841 9.14 4.59 -48.64
N VAL A 842 10.32 4.73 -49.23
CA VAL A 842 11.60 4.54 -48.52
C VAL A 842 12.18 5.89 -48.18
N THR A 843 12.51 6.12 -46.91
CA THR A 843 13.01 7.40 -46.41
C THR A 843 14.16 7.22 -45.43
N THR A 844 14.98 8.26 -45.25
CA THR A 844 16.09 8.21 -44.28
C THR A 844 15.64 8.40 -42.84
N SER A 845 16.37 7.81 -41.89
CA SER A 845 16.09 7.99 -40.46
C SER A 845 16.51 9.35 -39.91
N SER A 846 17.51 9.94 -40.54
CA SER A 846 18.16 11.18 -40.14
C SER A 846 18.12 12.19 -41.27
N SER A 847 17.89 13.46 -40.93
CA SER A 847 17.86 14.55 -41.90
C SER A 847 19.20 14.71 -42.61
N ASN A 848 19.19 15.01 -43.91
CA ASN A 848 20.37 15.22 -44.75
C ASN A 848 21.33 14.02 -44.88
N THR A 849 20.84 12.78 -44.71
CA THR A 849 21.67 11.58 -44.91
C THR A 849 21.45 11.00 -46.31
N THR A 850 22.49 10.51 -46.97
CA THR A 850 22.43 9.95 -48.33
C THR A 850 23.11 8.58 -48.38
N GLY A 851 22.78 7.79 -49.39
CA GLY A 851 23.31 6.44 -49.57
C GLY A 851 22.34 5.50 -50.27
N ASN A 852 22.76 4.24 -50.38
CA ASN A 852 22.12 3.26 -51.24
C ASN A 852 21.25 2.32 -50.43
N PHE A 853 20.13 1.92 -51.02
CA PHE A 853 19.27 0.89 -50.47
C PHE A 853 18.83 -0.08 -51.56
N SER A 854 18.63 -1.32 -51.16
CA SER A 854 17.98 -2.36 -51.94
C SER A 854 16.79 -2.88 -51.16
N ILE A 855 15.71 -3.22 -51.85
CA ILE A 855 14.51 -3.82 -51.29
C ILE A 855 14.41 -5.20 -51.90
N LEU A 856 14.38 -6.18 -51.02
CA LEU A 856 14.02 -7.54 -51.34
C LEU A 856 12.57 -7.75 -50.92
N THR A 857 11.74 -8.21 -51.85
CA THR A 857 10.37 -8.62 -51.54
C THR A 857 10.17 -10.08 -51.89
N SER A 858 9.49 -10.81 -51.00
CA SER A 858 9.17 -12.22 -51.13
C SER A 858 7.69 -12.44 -50.85
N GLY A 859 7.01 -13.27 -51.64
CA GLY A 859 5.58 -13.49 -51.51
C GLY A 859 5.06 -14.58 -52.46
N PRO A 860 3.73 -14.73 -52.58
CA PRO A 860 3.09 -15.75 -53.40
C PRO A 860 3.45 -15.68 -54.89
N ASP A 861 3.68 -14.47 -55.41
CA ASP A 861 4.07 -14.21 -56.80
C ASP A 861 5.07 -13.03 -56.88
N ASN A 862 5.69 -12.81 -58.04
CA ASN A 862 6.61 -11.70 -58.27
C ASN A 862 5.86 -10.36 -58.22
N ILE A 863 6.26 -9.49 -57.30
CA ILE A 863 5.74 -8.12 -57.23
C ILE A 863 6.67 -7.21 -58.02
N THR A 864 6.15 -6.46 -59.00
CA THR A 864 7.01 -5.48 -59.71
C THR A 864 7.06 -4.19 -58.92
N LEU A 865 8.28 -3.70 -58.68
CA LEU A 865 8.56 -2.46 -57.97
C LEU A 865 9.03 -1.41 -58.98
N ASP A 866 8.17 -0.44 -59.26
CA ASP A 866 8.46 0.60 -60.25
C ASP A 866 8.69 1.94 -59.55
N PRO A 867 9.71 2.72 -59.95
CA PRO A 867 9.87 4.08 -59.45
C PRO A 867 8.62 4.87 -59.85
N TYR A 868 7.95 5.43 -58.85
CA TYR A 868 6.79 6.28 -59.06
C TYR A 868 7.19 7.70 -58.74
N THR A 869 6.88 8.63 -59.62
CA THR A 869 7.09 10.05 -59.35
C THR A 869 5.77 10.73 -59.59
N ARG A 870 5.13 11.20 -58.50
CA ARG A 870 3.98 12.06 -58.63
C ARG A 870 4.44 13.39 -59.22
N ALA A 871 3.91 13.75 -60.39
CA ALA A 871 4.03 15.11 -60.91
C ALA A 871 3.26 16.03 -59.95
N LEU A 872 3.97 16.64 -59.00
CA LEU A 872 3.42 17.76 -58.25
C LEU A 872 3.17 18.86 -59.27
N THR A 873 1.90 19.07 -59.63
CA THR A 873 1.50 20.17 -60.50
C THR A 873 2.08 21.45 -59.94
N SER A 874 2.93 22.10 -60.74
CA SER A 874 3.60 23.35 -60.48
C SER A 874 2.72 24.31 -59.69
N CYS A 875 3.19 24.69 -58.51
CA CYS A 875 2.56 25.72 -57.70
C CYS A 875 2.68 27.05 -58.46
N PHE A 876 1.57 27.57 -58.98
CA PHE A 876 1.49 28.96 -59.42
C PHE A 876 1.62 29.86 -58.18
N ILE A 877 2.42 30.91 -58.29
CA ILE A 877 2.53 31.98 -57.28
C ILE A 877 1.12 32.46 -56.94
N GLY A 878 0.66 32.15 -55.72
CA GLY A 878 -0.67 32.55 -55.25
C GLY A 878 -1.47 31.55 -54.41
N GLN A 879 -1.04 30.30 -54.17
CA GLN A 879 -1.74 29.42 -53.21
C GLN A 879 -0.80 28.63 -52.28
N LYS A 880 -0.86 29.02 -51.00
CA LYS A 880 -0.51 28.28 -49.77
C LYS A 880 0.74 27.38 -49.80
N CYS A 881 1.92 28.00 -49.87
CA CYS A 881 3.13 27.48 -49.24
C CYS A 881 3.99 28.66 -48.78
N GLN A 882 4.19 28.75 -47.45
CA GLN A 882 4.97 29.72 -46.66
C GLN A 882 4.13 30.70 -45.82
N PHE A 883 3.77 30.27 -44.61
CA PHE A 883 3.85 31.11 -43.41
C PHE A 883 3.96 30.22 -42.17
N TYR A 884 5.19 29.81 -41.83
CA TYR A 884 5.57 29.64 -40.42
C TYR A 884 7.04 30.03 -40.26
N LYS A 885 7.28 31.33 -40.23
CA LYS A 885 8.15 31.93 -39.21
C LYS A 885 7.81 33.41 -39.03
N LYS A 886 7.54 33.74 -37.77
CA LYS A 886 7.26 35.06 -37.17
C LYS A 886 5.84 35.64 -37.33
N SER A 887 5.03 35.28 -36.32
CA SER A 887 4.18 36.18 -35.50
C SER A 887 3.12 37.01 -36.21
N ILE A 888 1.89 36.47 -36.27
CA ILE A 888 0.63 37.09 -35.81
C ILE A 888 -0.18 35.94 -35.22
N GLY A 889 -0.60 36.07 -33.96
CA GLY A 889 -1.24 35.01 -33.18
C GLY A 889 -2.65 34.71 -33.64
N VAL A 890 -2.85 33.51 -34.18
CA VAL A 890 -4.16 32.86 -34.29
C VAL A 890 -4.01 31.49 -33.66
N THR A 891 -4.82 31.20 -32.66
CA THR A 891 -4.78 29.99 -31.84
C THR A 891 -5.97 29.08 -32.15
N LEU A 892 -5.89 27.83 -31.74
CA LEU A 892 -7.00 26.86 -31.80
C LEU A 892 -8.26 27.37 -31.07
N ASP A 893 -8.09 28.32 -30.16
CA ASP A 893 -9.14 29.04 -29.45
C ASP A 893 -10.00 29.94 -30.39
N ASP A 894 -9.45 30.37 -31.53
CA ASP A 894 -10.14 31.22 -32.52
C ASP A 894 -11.12 30.43 -33.42
N ILE A 895 -10.92 29.10 -33.53
CA ILE A 895 -11.81 28.18 -34.28
C ILE A 895 -12.95 27.69 -33.37
N LEU A 896 -12.67 27.52 -32.07
CA LEU A 896 -13.64 27.01 -31.09
C LEU A 896 -14.64 28.08 -30.60
N ARG A 897 -14.43 29.36 -30.94
CA ARG A 897 -15.29 30.51 -30.59
C ARG A 897 -16.19 31.01 -31.74
N ASP A 898 -16.31 30.22 -32.81
CA ASP A 898 -17.25 30.44 -33.93
C ASP A 898 -17.08 31.77 -34.69
N GLU A 899 -15.88 32.36 -34.68
CA GLU A 899 -15.58 33.61 -35.41
C GLU A 899 -15.30 33.40 -36.90
N ILE A 900 -15.20 32.15 -37.37
CA ILE A 900 -15.06 31.80 -38.79
C ILE A 900 -16.10 30.74 -39.15
N ARG A 901 -17.14 31.15 -39.87
CA ARG A 901 -18.17 30.24 -40.39
C ARG A 901 -17.74 29.67 -41.75
N PRO A 902 -17.63 28.34 -41.91
CA PRO A 902 -17.05 27.72 -43.11
C PRO A 902 -17.85 27.94 -44.42
N ASN A 903 -19.11 28.42 -44.34
CA ASN A 903 -20.01 28.60 -45.49
C ASN A 903 -20.28 30.07 -45.89
N MET A 904 -19.45 31.03 -45.48
CA MET A 904 -19.61 32.45 -45.86
C MET A 904 -18.51 32.96 -46.78
N THR A 905 -18.86 33.90 -47.66
CA THR A 905 -17.89 34.51 -48.58
C THR A 905 -16.93 35.42 -47.82
N VAL A 906 -15.70 35.57 -48.34
CA VAL A 906 -14.66 36.41 -47.73
C VAL A 906 -15.10 37.87 -47.59
N ALA A 907 -15.94 38.37 -48.51
CA ALA A 907 -16.49 39.72 -48.43
C ALA A 907 -17.39 39.91 -47.20
N ASP A 908 -18.25 38.94 -46.90
CA ASP A 908 -19.17 39.00 -45.75
C ASP A 908 -18.43 38.82 -44.42
N GLN A 909 -17.40 37.98 -44.38
CA GLN A 909 -16.53 37.85 -43.21
C GLN A 909 -15.72 39.13 -42.96
N THR A 910 -15.30 39.84 -44.02
CA THR A 910 -14.57 41.10 -43.90
C THR A 910 -15.46 42.23 -43.36
N VAL A 911 -16.75 42.24 -43.70
CA VAL A 911 -17.72 43.20 -43.13
C VAL A 911 -17.93 42.93 -41.64
N LEU A 912 -18.06 41.66 -41.24
CA LEU A 912 -18.24 41.27 -39.84
C LEU A 912 -17.00 41.60 -38.99
N MET A 913 -15.80 41.34 -39.51
CA MET A 913 -14.54 41.72 -38.84
C MET A 913 -14.37 43.23 -38.72
N LYS A 914 -14.81 44.01 -39.72
CA LYS A 914 -14.77 45.50 -39.65
C LYS A 914 -15.75 46.05 -38.61
N ILE A 915 -16.93 45.46 -38.50
CA ILE A 915 -17.93 45.85 -37.48
C ILE A 915 -17.39 45.50 -36.09
N ASN A 916 -16.85 44.30 -35.89
CA ASN A 916 -16.28 43.91 -34.60
C ASN A 916 -15.08 44.78 -34.23
N ALA A 917 -14.15 45.04 -35.16
CA ALA A 917 -13.00 45.91 -34.91
C ALA A 917 -13.41 47.36 -34.60
N ALA A 918 -14.42 47.91 -35.29
CA ALA A 918 -14.95 49.24 -34.99
C ALA A 918 -15.61 49.30 -33.60
N THR A 919 -16.34 48.26 -33.23
CA THR A 919 -17.00 48.16 -31.91
C THR A 919 -15.96 48.04 -30.79
N THR A 920 -14.91 47.23 -30.98
CA THR A 920 -13.81 47.11 -30.03
C THR A 920 -13.02 48.41 -29.87
N MET A 921 -12.81 49.16 -30.97
CA MET A 921 -12.10 50.44 -30.92
C MET A 921 -12.90 51.52 -30.17
N ILE A 922 -14.22 51.60 -30.40
CA ILE A 922 -15.11 52.52 -29.66
C ILE A 922 -15.10 52.20 -28.16
N MET A 923 -15.08 50.91 -27.80
CA MET A 923 -15.03 50.47 -26.39
C MET A 923 -13.67 50.74 -25.73
N PHE A 924 -12.56 50.58 -26.46
CA PHE A 924 -11.21 50.91 -25.97
C PHE A 924 -11.05 52.41 -25.69
N VAL A 925 -11.56 53.25 -26.59
CA VAL A 925 -11.58 54.71 -26.40
C VAL A 925 -12.48 55.11 -25.22
N GLY A 926 -13.63 54.45 -25.05
CA GLY A 926 -14.50 54.64 -23.88
C GLY A 926 -13.81 54.30 -22.56
N GLY A 927 -13.05 53.19 -22.51
CA GLY A 927 -12.25 52.80 -21.34
C GLY A 927 -11.14 53.80 -21.00
N LEU A 928 -10.42 54.30 -22.01
CA LEU A 928 -9.37 55.32 -21.84
C LEU A 928 -9.92 56.64 -21.31
N ILE A 929 -11.06 57.09 -21.84
CA ILE A 929 -11.75 58.30 -21.34
C ILE A 929 -12.15 58.11 -19.87
N ASN A 930 -12.59 56.90 -19.49
CA ASN A 930 -12.99 56.59 -18.13
C ASN A 930 -11.80 56.57 -17.15
N SER A 931 -10.66 56.02 -17.57
CA SER A 931 -9.41 56.11 -16.79
C SER A 931 -8.91 57.56 -16.66
N LEU A 932 -9.04 58.38 -17.70
CA LEU A 932 -8.64 59.79 -17.65
C LEU A 932 -9.55 60.61 -16.71
N LEU A 933 -10.87 60.41 -16.77
CA LEU A 933 -11.82 61.02 -15.84
C LEU A 933 -11.56 60.59 -14.39
N SER A 934 -11.25 59.31 -14.18
CA SER A 934 -10.92 58.76 -12.86
C SER A 934 -9.68 59.44 -12.25
N ILE A 935 -8.63 59.67 -13.06
CA ILE A 935 -7.41 60.36 -12.63
C ILE A 935 -7.70 61.83 -12.30
N LEU A 936 -8.49 62.53 -13.11
CA LEU A 936 -8.89 63.92 -12.88
C LEU A 936 -9.75 64.07 -11.62
N THR A 937 -10.67 63.15 -11.33
CA THR A 937 -11.46 63.14 -10.10
C THR A 937 -10.64 62.81 -8.85
N PHE A 938 -9.54 62.05 -8.97
CA PHE A 938 -8.70 61.71 -7.83
C PHE A 938 -7.78 62.87 -7.41
N GLN A 939 -7.39 63.74 -8.33
CA GLN A 939 -6.45 64.84 -8.05
C GLN A 939 -7.10 66.12 -7.51
N ASN A 940 -8.41 66.31 -7.69
CA ASN A 940 -9.10 67.53 -7.27
C ASN A 940 -10.04 67.29 -6.08
N LYS A 941 -9.77 67.94 -4.94
CA LYS A 941 -10.42 67.68 -3.64
C LYS A 941 -11.92 68.01 -3.63
N ASP A 942 -12.35 69.03 -4.37
CA ASP A 942 -13.76 69.45 -4.40
C ASP A 942 -14.62 68.54 -5.29
N LEU A 943 -14.02 67.96 -6.34
CA LEU A 943 -14.68 66.97 -7.20
C LEU A 943 -14.89 65.61 -6.53
N ARG A 944 -14.17 65.29 -5.44
CA ARG A 944 -14.35 64.02 -4.71
C ARG A 944 -15.70 63.91 -4.01
N GLN A 945 -16.33 65.02 -3.60
CA GLN A 945 -17.63 64.97 -2.92
C GLN A 945 -18.79 64.65 -3.88
N VAL A 946 -18.67 65.00 -5.17
CA VAL A 946 -19.64 64.65 -6.21
C VAL A 946 -19.20 63.40 -7.01
N GLY A 947 -17.92 63.05 -6.93
CA GLY A 947 -17.24 62.07 -7.78
C GLY A 947 -17.63 60.61 -7.57
N CYS A 948 -18.10 60.21 -6.38
CA CYS A 948 -18.50 58.81 -6.16
C CYS A 948 -19.69 58.40 -7.05
N GLY A 949 -20.64 59.30 -7.31
CA GLY A 949 -21.78 59.00 -8.18
C GLY A 949 -21.39 58.83 -9.65
N ILE A 950 -20.50 59.69 -10.14
CA ILE A 950 -20.02 59.64 -11.54
C ILE A 950 -19.10 58.43 -11.75
N TYR A 951 -18.26 58.12 -10.75
CA TYR A 951 -17.39 56.94 -10.79
C TYR A 951 -18.18 55.63 -10.77
N LEU A 952 -19.22 55.54 -9.93
CA LEU A 952 -20.12 54.38 -9.91
C LEU A 952 -20.92 54.25 -11.20
N LEU A 953 -21.41 55.36 -11.78
CA LEU A 953 -22.11 55.34 -13.07
C LEU A 953 -21.20 54.84 -14.18
N ALA A 954 -19.95 55.32 -14.21
CA ALA A 954 -18.98 54.95 -15.22
C ALA A 954 -18.47 53.51 -15.06
N SER A 955 -18.37 53.01 -13.81
CA SER A 955 -18.07 51.60 -13.49
C SER A 955 -19.24 50.66 -13.84
N SER A 956 -20.48 51.14 -13.68
CA SER A 956 -21.69 50.41 -14.05
C SER A 956 -21.83 50.29 -15.56
N ILE A 957 -21.48 51.35 -16.31
CA ILE A 957 -21.46 51.32 -17.78
C ILE A 957 -20.39 50.38 -18.31
N THR A 958 -19.18 50.37 -17.74
CA THR A 958 -18.16 49.38 -18.13
C THR A 958 -18.61 47.97 -17.80
N SER A 959 -19.19 47.73 -16.62
CA SER A 959 -19.71 46.40 -16.25
C SER A 959 -20.86 45.94 -17.16
N PHE A 960 -21.76 46.83 -17.55
CA PHE A 960 -22.85 46.54 -18.50
C PHE A 960 -22.33 46.23 -19.91
N LEU A 961 -21.27 46.91 -20.35
CA LEU A 961 -20.58 46.60 -21.61
C LEU A 961 -19.87 45.23 -21.55
N THR A 962 -19.26 44.88 -20.42
CA THR A 962 -18.64 43.55 -20.21
C THR A 962 -19.68 42.43 -20.15
N ILE A 963 -20.84 42.66 -19.53
CA ILE A 963 -21.93 41.69 -19.47
C ILE A 963 -22.59 41.51 -20.84
N SER A 964 -22.75 42.60 -21.60
CA SER A 964 -23.21 42.53 -23.00
C SER A 964 -22.22 41.74 -23.89
N MET A 965 -20.93 41.77 -23.55
CA MET A 965 -19.89 40.94 -24.17
C MET A 965 -20.14 39.43 -23.98
N PHE A 966 -20.70 39.03 -22.83
CA PHE A 966 -21.01 37.63 -22.52
C PHE A 966 -22.37 37.17 -23.04
N THR A 967 -23.37 38.06 -23.12
CA THR A 967 -24.72 37.70 -23.58
C THR A 967 -24.87 37.67 -25.10
N VAL A 968 -23.99 38.33 -25.87
CA VAL A 968 -24.04 38.30 -27.35
C VAL A 968 -23.25 37.13 -27.96
N LYS A 969 -22.43 36.40 -27.17
CA LYS A 969 -21.67 35.23 -27.65
C LYS A 969 -21.52 34.13 -26.58
N PHE A 970 -22.61 33.43 -26.32
CA PHE A 970 -22.58 32.00 -26.01
C PHE A 970 -23.59 31.28 -26.92
#